data_AF-A0A968LYV8-F1
#
_entry.id   AF-A0A968LYV8-F1
#
_cell.length_a   1.000
_cell.length_b   1.000
_cell.length_c   1.000
_cell.angle_alpha   90.00
_cell.angle_beta   90.00
_cell.angle_gamma   90.00
#
_symmetry.space_group_name_H-M   'P 1'
#
loop_
_entity.id
_entity.type
_entity.pdbx_description
1 polymer ?
#
loop_
_entity_poly.entity_id
_entity_poly.type
_entity_poly.pdbx_seq_one_letter_code
_entity_poly.pdbx_strand_id
1 'polypeptide(L)'
;METPSQQTEVLSSTKRALIALKQMQAKLEALESTKNEPIAIVGMGCRFPGGADSPEAFWNLLRDGVDAIAEVPQDRWNVDAYCDSNPDTPGKICNRYGGFVSHLQELDAQFFRISPREALSLDPQQRLLLEVGWEALENAAIAPERLIGTQTGVFIGICSTDYWHRLLERNPNEIDAYLTTGNTHSLASGRLSYILGLTGPSLSVDTACSSSLVSVHLACKSLRDRECNLALAGGVNCILSPQVSINFSKAKMLSPDGRCKSFDAEANGFVRAEGCGIVVLKRLSDAIASGDNILASICGSAVNQDGRTSGLTVPNGPSQQAVITQALNNSRIEASQVSYVETHGTGTSLGDPIEIGALGEIFGKERRIDPLFVGSVKTNIGHLEAAAGIASLIKVVLALQHEEIPPNLHFQTPNPNINWEELPIKVPTQNIPWLEGDRPRYAGVSAFGFSGTNAHVVLGEPHAETQRRTPRSPLTSPLAKGAEGGRGCHLLALSAKSEKALRELAGRYKRFLEVHPEISLADLCFTANTGRSHFDCRLGIIASSIPELHEKLIAFLNGQETPGLLQGRVQKTAFDTKRSVSQLLSSFPETEDWQQVLFKLLDLYAIGVPIDWMAFYKDYPGRKVALPTYPFQRQRYWIETIR
;
A
#
# COMPACT_ATOMS: atom_id res chain seq x y z
N MET A 1 45.38 -20.57 -57.91
CA MET A 1 45.79 -20.93 -56.55
C MET A 1 46.54 -19.74 -56.00
N GLU A 2 45.98 -19.07 -54.99
CA GLU A 2 46.72 -18.43 -53.90
C GLU A 2 45.70 -17.84 -52.90
N THR A 3 45.63 -18.48 -51.74
CA THR A 3 44.82 -18.10 -50.57
C THR A 3 45.65 -17.23 -49.62
N PRO A 4 45.15 -16.07 -49.13
CA PRO A 4 45.80 -15.36 -48.04
C PRO A 4 45.41 -15.97 -46.67
N SER A 5 46.44 -16.22 -45.89
CA SER A 5 46.44 -16.78 -44.53
C SER A 5 45.72 -15.90 -43.49
N GLN A 6 44.90 -16.53 -42.66
CA GLN A 6 44.37 -15.99 -41.41
C GLN A 6 45.51 -15.74 -40.40
N GLN A 7 45.77 -14.49 -40.05
CA GLN A 7 46.56 -14.14 -38.86
C GLN A 7 45.61 -13.80 -37.71
N THR A 8 45.53 -14.70 -36.74
CA THR A 8 44.81 -14.48 -35.48
C THR A 8 45.68 -13.59 -34.59
N GLU A 9 45.23 -12.35 -34.35
CA GLU A 9 45.94 -11.37 -33.52
C GLU A 9 45.91 -11.83 -32.04
N VAL A 10 47.00 -12.44 -31.58
CA VAL A 10 47.12 -12.93 -30.19
C VAL A 10 47.32 -11.70 -29.28
N LEU A 11 46.24 -11.26 -28.62
CA LEU A 11 46.28 -10.19 -27.61
C LEU A 11 47.42 -10.43 -26.60
N SER A 12 48.20 -9.39 -26.28
CA SER A 12 49.25 -9.45 -25.27
C SER A 12 48.68 -9.90 -23.91
N SER A 13 49.48 -10.57 -23.09
CA SER A 13 49.09 -10.99 -21.73
C SER A 13 48.53 -9.84 -20.89
N THR A 14 49.09 -8.64 -21.05
CA THR A 14 48.65 -7.40 -20.41
C THR A 14 47.29 -6.89 -20.92
N LYS A 15 47.02 -6.92 -22.23
CA LYS A 15 45.69 -6.55 -22.77
C LYS A 15 44.61 -7.54 -22.33
N ARG A 16 44.92 -8.84 -22.28
CA ARG A 16 44.01 -9.87 -21.75
C ARG A 16 43.70 -9.65 -20.26
N ALA A 17 44.71 -9.32 -19.46
CA ALA A 17 44.53 -8.99 -18.04
C ALA A 17 43.65 -7.74 -17.84
N LEU A 18 43.84 -6.69 -18.65
CA LEU A 18 43.02 -5.46 -18.57
C LEU A 18 41.56 -5.71 -18.97
N ILE A 19 41.31 -6.50 -20.01
CA ILE A 19 39.94 -6.88 -20.41
C ILE A 19 39.28 -7.71 -19.30
N ALA A 20 40.00 -8.70 -18.73
CA ALA A 20 39.49 -9.51 -17.63
C ALA A 20 39.18 -8.67 -16.38
N LEU A 21 40.02 -7.68 -16.04
CA LEU A 21 39.77 -6.74 -14.94
C LEU A 21 38.53 -5.89 -15.20
N LYS A 22 38.36 -5.33 -16.41
CA LYS A 22 37.15 -4.57 -16.78
C LYS A 22 35.90 -5.44 -16.74
N GLN A 23 35.98 -6.69 -17.19
CA GLN A 23 34.87 -7.64 -17.12
C GLN A 23 34.53 -8.03 -15.68
N MET A 24 35.54 -8.22 -14.82
CA MET A 24 35.34 -8.47 -13.39
C MET A 24 34.72 -7.26 -12.68
N GLN A 25 35.19 -6.05 -12.97
CA GLN A 25 34.62 -4.81 -12.44
C GLN A 25 33.16 -4.63 -12.87
N ALA A 26 32.86 -4.78 -14.17
CA ALA A 26 31.49 -4.70 -14.67
C ALA A 26 30.59 -5.78 -14.06
N LYS A 27 31.12 -6.99 -13.86
CA LYS A 27 30.38 -8.07 -13.19
C LYS A 27 30.12 -7.76 -11.72
N LEU A 28 31.10 -7.18 -11.01
CA LEU A 28 30.95 -6.76 -9.62
C LEU A 28 29.91 -5.64 -9.50
N GLU A 29 30.00 -4.61 -10.34
CA GLU A 29 29.04 -3.50 -10.39
C GLU A 29 27.61 -4.00 -10.70
N ALA A 30 27.46 -4.94 -11.64
CA ALA A 30 26.16 -5.53 -11.95
C ALA A 30 25.57 -6.34 -10.77
N LEU A 31 26.41 -7.14 -10.10
CA LEU A 31 26.00 -7.90 -8.92
C LEU A 31 25.61 -6.97 -7.76
N GLU A 32 26.38 -5.91 -7.54
CA GLU A 32 26.12 -4.90 -6.52
C GLU A 32 24.85 -4.08 -6.81
N SER A 33 24.63 -3.73 -8.08
CA SER A 33 23.43 -3.03 -8.55
C SER A 33 22.18 -3.89 -8.33
N THR A 34 22.27 -5.20 -8.61
CA THR A 34 21.15 -6.14 -8.37
C THR A 34 20.85 -6.28 -6.88
N LYS A 35 21.90 -6.36 -6.04
CA LYS A 35 21.76 -6.55 -4.59
C LYS A 35 21.10 -5.35 -3.90
N ASN A 36 21.37 -4.14 -4.39
CA ASN A 36 20.87 -2.88 -3.82
C ASN A 36 19.85 -2.18 -4.72
N GLU A 37 19.23 -2.92 -5.66
CA GLU A 37 18.22 -2.35 -6.53
C GLU A 37 17.08 -1.76 -5.67
N PRO A 38 16.67 -0.50 -5.91
CA PRO A 38 15.50 0.06 -5.25
C PRO A 38 14.24 -0.75 -5.58
N ILE A 39 13.33 -0.83 -4.62
CA ILE A 39 12.03 -1.47 -4.80
C ILE A 39 10.97 -0.37 -4.93
N ALA A 40 10.30 -0.32 -6.07
CA ALA A 40 9.23 0.61 -6.33
C ALA A 40 7.96 0.20 -5.58
N ILE A 41 7.34 1.16 -4.90
CA ILE A 41 5.95 1.07 -4.44
C ILE A 41 5.09 1.52 -5.61
N VAL A 42 4.31 0.61 -6.18
CA VAL A 42 3.49 0.89 -7.38
C VAL A 42 1.99 1.01 -7.08
N GLY A 43 1.57 0.62 -5.87
CA GLY A 43 0.19 0.77 -5.41
C GLY A 43 0.10 0.65 -3.89
N MET A 44 -0.96 1.20 -3.31
CA MET A 44 -1.26 1.07 -1.89
C MET A 44 -2.75 1.13 -1.60
N GLY A 45 -3.16 0.53 -0.50
CA GLY A 45 -4.52 0.61 0.05
C GLY A 45 -4.47 0.59 1.57
N CYS A 46 -5.43 1.25 2.21
CA CYS A 46 -5.51 1.28 3.67
C CYS A 46 -6.92 1.42 4.23
N ARG A 47 -7.09 0.97 5.47
CA ARG A 47 -8.24 1.19 6.35
C ARG A 47 -7.70 1.54 7.73
N PHE A 48 -7.83 2.81 8.12
CA PHE A 48 -7.34 3.33 9.39
C PHE A 48 -8.46 4.07 10.15
N PRO A 49 -8.28 4.33 11.46
CA PRO A 49 -9.24 5.08 12.28
C PRO A 49 -9.59 6.46 11.72
N GLY A 50 -10.73 7.00 12.12
CA GLY A 50 -11.17 8.35 11.71
C GLY A 50 -11.74 8.44 10.30
N GLY A 51 -12.17 7.31 9.72
CA GLY A 51 -12.73 7.28 8.37
C GLY A 51 -11.68 7.30 7.25
N ALA A 52 -10.41 7.06 7.57
CA ALA A 52 -9.34 6.92 6.60
C ALA A 52 -9.43 5.58 5.84
N ASP A 53 -10.37 5.52 4.89
CA ASP A 53 -10.69 4.35 4.08
C ASP A 53 -10.12 4.37 2.66
N SER A 54 -9.14 5.24 2.42
CA SER A 54 -8.28 5.26 1.24
C SER A 54 -6.99 6.02 1.56
N PRO A 55 -5.92 5.89 0.75
CA PRO A 55 -4.72 6.71 0.89
C PRO A 55 -5.03 8.22 0.90
N GLU A 56 -5.95 8.68 0.06
CA GLU A 56 -6.37 10.08 -0.03
C GLU A 56 -7.14 10.53 1.21
N ALA A 57 -8.07 9.70 1.72
CA ALA A 57 -8.79 9.99 2.96
C ALA A 57 -7.83 10.05 4.15
N PHE A 58 -6.83 9.16 4.17
CA PHE A 58 -5.79 9.17 5.19
C PHE A 58 -4.91 10.42 5.11
N TRP A 59 -4.51 10.84 3.90
CA TRP A 59 -3.77 12.08 3.71
C TRP A 59 -4.53 13.30 4.25
N ASN A 60 -5.82 13.43 3.92
CA ASN A 60 -6.64 14.54 4.42
C ASN A 60 -6.70 14.54 5.96
N LEU A 61 -6.88 13.37 6.59
CA LEU A 61 -6.85 13.22 8.04
C LEU A 61 -5.53 13.73 8.65
N LEU A 62 -4.40 13.35 8.05
CA LEU A 62 -3.06 13.74 8.51
C LEU A 62 -2.81 15.24 8.34
N ARG A 63 -3.06 15.77 7.13
CA ARG A 63 -2.87 17.18 6.78
C ARG A 63 -3.72 18.10 7.66
N ASP A 64 -4.96 17.69 7.96
CA ASP A 64 -5.90 18.47 8.75
C ASP A 64 -5.65 18.29 10.27
N GLY A 65 -4.64 17.51 10.67
CA GLY A 65 -4.22 17.36 12.07
C GLY A 65 -5.25 16.66 12.93
N VAL A 66 -5.99 15.70 12.37
CA VAL A 66 -7.09 15.02 13.06
C VAL A 66 -6.57 13.97 14.05
N ASP A 67 -7.09 14.02 15.27
CA ASP A 67 -7.00 12.97 16.28
C ASP A 67 -8.20 12.01 16.10
N ALA A 68 -7.90 10.79 15.69
CA ALA A 68 -8.88 9.76 15.35
C ALA A 68 -9.17 8.79 16.50
N ILE A 69 -8.69 9.09 17.71
CA ILE A 69 -8.94 8.25 18.88
C ILE A 69 -10.33 8.54 19.45
N ALA A 70 -11.12 7.48 19.55
CA ALA A 70 -12.48 7.52 20.07
C ALA A 70 -12.63 6.62 21.30
N GLU A 71 -13.76 6.75 21.99
CA GLU A 71 -14.16 5.78 23.01
C GLU A 71 -14.41 4.40 22.37
N VAL A 72 -14.18 3.33 23.13
CA VAL A 72 -14.49 1.95 22.69
C VAL A 72 -15.94 1.88 22.20
N PRO A 73 -16.18 1.47 20.94
CA PRO A 73 -17.53 1.36 20.41
C PRO A 73 -18.36 0.29 21.13
N GLN A 74 -19.67 0.57 21.30
CA GLN A 74 -20.60 -0.33 22.00
C GLN A 74 -20.73 -1.72 21.35
N ASP A 75 -20.44 -1.82 20.06
CA ASP A 75 -20.47 -3.08 19.32
C ASP A 75 -19.23 -3.96 19.56
N ARG A 76 -18.21 -3.48 20.31
CA ARG A 76 -17.02 -4.27 20.68
C ARG A 76 -17.19 -4.96 22.02
N TRP A 77 -17.38 -4.17 23.07
CA TRP A 77 -17.74 -4.59 24.43
C TRP A 77 -18.26 -3.40 25.24
N ASN A 78 -18.92 -3.68 26.37
CA ASN A 78 -19.32 -2.63 27.31
C ASN A 78 -18.09 -2.08 28.05
N VAL A 79 -17.61 -0.89 27.65
CA VAL A 79 -16.40 -0.28 28.21
C VAL A 79 -16.50 0.00 29.71
N ASP A 80 -17.69 0.33 30.23
CA ASP A 80 -17.88 0.65 31.65
C ASP A 80 -17.72 -0.59 32.54
N ALA A 81 -17.94 -1.78 31.98
CA ALA A 81 -17.70 -3.04 32.69
C ALA A 81 -16.19 -3.33 32.88
N TYR A 82 -15.33 -2.75 32.04
CA TYR A 82 -13.90 -3.08 31.99
C TYR A 82 -12.96 -1.92 32.32
N CYS A 83 -13.43 -0.67 32.37
CA CYS A 83 -12.57 0.46 32.73
C CYS A 83 -12.57 0.73 34.24
N ASP A 84 -11.41 1.15 34.76
CA ASP A 84 -11.25 1.74 36.09
C ASP A 84 -10.11 2.78 36.03
N SER A 85 -10.31 3.92 36.69
CA SER A 85 -9.28 4.98 36.77
C SER A 85 -8.09 4.56 37.64
N ASN A 86 -8.28 3.59 38.54
CA ASN A 86 -7.19 2.98 39.28
C ASN A 86 -6.48 1.92 38.41
N PRO A 87 -5.22 2.15 37.96
CA PRO A 87 -4.51 1.24 37.09
C PRO A 87 -4.22 -0.12 37.76
N ASP A 88 -4.27 -0.20 39.09
CA ASP A 88 -3.99 -1.41 39.84
C ASP A 88 -5.24 -2.30 40.00
N THR A 89 -6.47 -1.83 39.73
CA THR A 89 -7.70 -2.64 39.88
C THR A 89 -7.68 -3.91 39.02
N PRO A 90 -7.72 -5.13 39.59
CA PRO A 90 -7.64 -6.37 38.83
C PRO A 90 -8.72 -6.49 37.74
N GLY A 91 -8.34 -6.99 36.57
CA GLY A 91 -9.28 -7.21 35.46
C GLY A 91 -9.77 -5.93 34.76
N LYS A 92 -9.19 -4.76 35.06
CA LYS A 92 -9.59 -3.47 34.49
C LYS A 92 -8.56 -2.87 33.55
N ILE A 93 -9.05 -2.06 32.62
CA ILE A 93 -8.31 -1.23 31.67
C ILE A 93 -8.16 0.17 32.28
N CYS A 94 -6.99 0.79 32.15
CA CYS A 94 -6.71 2.12 32.72
C CYS A 94 -7.34 3.29 31.93
N ASN A 95 -7.91 3.03 30.75
CA ASN A 95 -8.55 4.02 29.88
C ASN A 95 -9.76 3.41 29.13
N ARG A 96 -10.48 4.28 28.42
CA ARG A 96 -11.71 3.94 27.67
C ARG A 96 -11.55 4.12 26.15
N TYR A 97 -10.34 4.34 25.66
CA TYR A 97 -10.10 4.90 24.34
C TYR A 97 -9.32 3.95 23.41
N GLY A 98 -9.50 4.13 22.11
CA GLY A 98 -8.82 3.39 21.06
C GLY A 98 -9.01 4.01 19.68
N GLY A 99 -8.15 3.64 18.73
CA GLY A 99 -8.39 3.92 17.31
C GLY A 99 -9.16 2.77 16.68
N PHE A 100 -10.38 3.01 16.17
CA PHE A 100 -11.24 1.95 15.64
C PHE A 100 -11.54 2.16 14.16
N VAL A 101 -11.54 1.07 13.40
CA VAL A 101 -12.03 1.09 12.02
C VAL A 101 -13.52 0.78 11.97
N SER A 102 -14.21 1.38 11.00
CA SER A 102 -15.63 1.12 10.74
C SER A 102 -15.83 -0.20 10.00
N HIS A 103 -17.05 -0.72 10.05
CA HIS A 103 -17.49 -1.87 9.23
C HIS A 103 -16.71 -3.20 9.40
N LEU A 104 -16.02 -3.44 10.52
CA LEU A 104 -15.32 -4.72 10.76
C LEU A 104 -16.21 -5.96 10.69
N GLN A 105 -17.49 -5.77 10.96
CA GLN A 105 -18.47 -6.85 10.95
C GLN A 105 -18.94 -7.17 9.53
N GLU A 106 -18.44 -6.50 8.49
CA GLU A 106 -18.96 -6.60 7.14
C GLU A 106 -17.94 -7.15 6.13
N LEU A 107 -18.43 -7.77 5.06
CA LEU A 107 -17.63 -8.26 3.93
C LEU A 107 -18.52 -8.41 2.68
N ASP A 108 -17.97 -8.20 1.48
CA ASP A 108 -18.57 -8.72 0.25
C ASP A 108 -18.12 -10.17 -0.03
N ALA A 109 -18.71 -11.12 0.72
CA ALA A 109 -18.27 -12.52 0.69
C ALA A 109 -18.39 -13.16 -0.71
N GLN A 110 -19.48 -12.86 -1.43
CA GLN A 110 -19.72 -13.40 -2.77
C GLN A 110 -18.68 -12.87 -3.76
N PHE A 111 -18.22 -11.63 -3.63
CA PHE A 111 -17.13 -11.12 -4.43
C PHE A 111 -15.87 -11.98 -4.28
N PHE A 112 -15.52 -12.41 -3.07
CA PHE A 112 -14.36 -13.26 -2.83
C PHE A 112 -14.65 -14.76 -2.95
N ARG A 113 -15.84 -15.15 -3.47
CA ARG A 113 -16.27 -16.56 -3.58
C ARG A 113 -16.28 -17.31 -2.24
N ILE A 114 -16.54 -16.58 -1.16
CA ILE A 114 -16.67 -17.10 0.19
C ILE A 114 -18.15 -17.31 0.50
N SER A 115 -18.50 -18.49 1.01
CA SER A 115 -19.90 -18.78 1.37
C SER A 115 -20.32 -17.97 2.61
N PRO A 116 -21.61 -17.60 2.76
CA PRO A 116 -22.08 -16.91 3.97
C PRO A 116 -21.74 -17.66 5.27
N ARG A 117 -21.75 -19.00 5.23
CA ARG A 117 -21.38 -19.84 6.38
C ARG A 117 -19.91 -19.70 6.75
N GLU A 118 -19.01 -19.74 5.76
CA GLU A 118 -17.58 -19.54 5.99
C GLU A 118 -17.27 -18.11 6.45
N ALA A 119 -17.95 -17.10 5.87
CA ALA A 119 -17.74 -15.70 6.20
C ALA A 119 -18.01 -15.38 7.68
N LEU A 120 -18.94 -16.08 8.33
CA LEU A 120 -19.19 -15.96 9.77
C LEU A 120 -18.01 -16.42 10.63
N SER A 121 -17.28 -17.46 10.21
CA SER A 121 -16.11 -18.00 10.93
C SER A 121 -14.80 -17.28 10.58
N LEU A 122 -14.82 -16.39 9.58
CA LEU A 122 -13.64 -15.71 9.07
C LEU A 122 -13.25 -14.54 9.97
N ASP A 123 -12.01 -14.50 10.45
CA ASP A 123 -11.45 -13.38 11.23
C ASP A 123 -11.58 -12.06 10.44
N PRO A 124 -12.14 -11.00 11.03
CA PRO A 124 -12.20 -9.66 10.44
C PRO A 124 -10.86 -9.15 9.88
N GLN A 125 -9.73 -9.57 10.47
CA GLN A 125 -8.40 -9.27 9.95
C GLN A 125 -8.20 -9.84 8.53
N GLN A 126 -8.63 -11.08 8.28
CA GLN A 126 -8.58 -11.67 6.94
C GLN A 126 -9.53 -10.98 5.96
N ARG A 127 -10.67 -10.49 6.44
CA ARG A 127 -11.65 -9.75 5.63
C ARG A 127 -11.09 -8.41 5.15
N LEU A 128 -10.49 -7.65 6.07
CA LEU A 128 -9.80 -6.40 5.73
C LEU A 128 -8.68 -6.65 4.72
N LEU A 129 -7.86 -7.68 4.94
CA LEU A 129 -6.78 -8.03 4.02
C LEU A 129 -7.29 -8.29 2.60
N LEU A 130 -8.42 -8.99 2.44
CA LEU A 130 -9.02 -9.27 1.13
C LEU A 130 -9.43 -7.98 0.40
N GLU A 131 -10.16 -7.09 1.07
CA GLU A 131 -10.61 -5.82 0.47
C GLU A 131 -9.44 -4.88 0.21
N VAL A 132 -8.57 -4.65 1.19
CA VAL A 132 -7.44 -3.72 1.09
C VAL A 132 -6.38 -4.22 0.10
N GLY A 133 -6.13 -5.54 0.05
CA GLY A 133 -5.23 -6.14 -0.92
C GLY A 133 -5.74 -5.99 -2.36
N TRP A 134 -7.05 -6.15 -2.58
CA TRP A 134 -7.69 -5.90 -3.87
C TRP A 134 -7.58 -4.42 -4.27
N GLU A 135 -7.90 -3.52 -3.36
CA GLU A 135 -7.82 -2.07 -3.59
C GLU A 135 -6.39 -1.60 -3.89
N ALA A 136 -5.39 -2.16 -3.21
CA ALA A 136 -3.99 -1.83 -3.47
C ALA A 136 -3.55 -2.24 -4.89
N LEU A 137 -4.06 -3.36 -5.41
CA LEU A 137 -3.82 -3.79 -6.79
C LEU A 137 -4.54 -2.90 -7.81
N GLU A 138 -5.78 -2.48 -7.53
CA GLU A 138 -6.49 -1.51 -8.36
C GLU A 138 -5.81 -0.13 -8.34
N ASN A 139 -5.30 0.30 -7.18
CA ASN A 139 -4.50 1.52 -7.07
C ASN A 139 -3.21 1.41 -7.92
N ALA A 140 -2.58 0.23 -7.98
CA ALA A 140 -1.46 -0.05 -8.87
C ALA A 140 -1.81 -0.14 -10.36
N ALA A 141 -3.10 -0.07 -10.71
CA ALA A 141 -3.63 -0.36 -12.04
C ALA A 141 -3.19 -1.75 -12.56
N ILE A 142 -3.26 -2.74 -11.67
CA ILE A 142 -2.98 -4.15 -11.96
C ILE A 142 -4.27 -4.94 -11.75
N ALA A 143 -4.85 -5.46 -12.84
CA ALA A 143 -6.02 -6.33 -12.77
C ALA A 143 -5.65 -7.66 -12.10
N PRO A 144 -6.32 -8.06 -10.99
CA PRO A 144 -6.04 -9.30 -10.28
C PRO A 144 -6.01 -10.58 -11.14
N GLU A 145 -6.84 -10.68 -12.19
CA GLU A 145 -6.86 -11.85 -13.08
C GLU A 145 -5.52 -12.08 -13.81
N ARG A 146 -4.73 -11.01 -14.01
CA ARG A 146 -3.42 -11.09 -14.66
C ARG A 146 -2.34 -11.68 -13.74
N LEU A 147 -2.62 -11.78 -12.44
CA LEU A 147 -1.71 -12.34 -11.45
C LEU A 147 -1.92 -13.84 -11.22
N ILE A 148 -2.95 -14.44 -11.82
CA ILE A 148 -3.21 -15.87 -11.69
C ILE A 148 -2.02 -16.65 -12.26
N GLY A 149 -1.41 -17.50 -11.45
CA GLY A 149 -0.26 -18.31 -11.79
C GLY A 149 1.08 -17.57 -11.78
N THR A 150 1.11 -16.28 -11.44
CA THR A 150 2.37 -15.53 -11.35
C THR A 150 3.09 -15.79 -10.04
N GLN A 151 4.42 -15.62 -10.05
CA GLN A 151 5.26 -15.69 -8.85
C GLN A 151 5.15 -14.40 -8.03
N THR A 152 3.92 -14.04 -7.67
CA THR A 152 3.65 -12.92 -6.77
C THR A 152 3.72 -13.39 -5.33
N GLY A 153 4.51 -12.71 -4.49
CA GLY A 153 4.61 -13.00 -3.06
C GLY A 153 3.59 -12.22 -2.21
N VAL A 154 3.30 -12.72 -1.01
CA VAL A 154 2.38 -12.13 -0.03
C VAL A 154 3.05 -12.17 1.36
N PHE A 155 3.25 -11.02 1.99
CA PHE A 155 3.94 -10.87 3.27
C PHE A 155 3.11 -10.01 4.22
N ILE A 156 2.49 -10.63 5.22
CA ILE A 156 1.49 -9.97 6.07
C ILE A 156 1.93 -9.97 7.54
N GLY A 157 2.07 -8.77 8.12
CA GLY A 157 2.22 -8.59 9.54
C GLY A 157 0.89 -8.80 10.28
N ILE A 158 0.86 -9.74 11.23
CA ILE A 158 -0.34 -10.06 12.03
C ILE A 158 0.11 -10.70 13.34
N CYS A 159 -0.48 -10.31 14.48
CA CYS A 159 -0.11 -10.87 15.79
C CYS A 159 -1.30 -11.17 16.72
N SER A 160 -2.49 -10.58 16.50
CA SER A 160 -3.65 -10.81 17.35
C SER A 160 -4.50 -12.00 16.88
N THR A 161 -5.19 -12.66 17.82
CA THR A 161 -6.02 -13.85 17.60
C THR A 161 -7.37 -13.77 18.33
N ASP A 162 -7.84 -12.56 18.64
CA ASP A 162 -9.03 -12.32 19.45
C ASP A 162 -10.28 -13.05 18.93
N TYR A 163 -10.47 -13.09 17.60
CA TYR A 163 -11.63 -13.75 16.99
C TYR A 163 -11.63 -15.26 17.22
N TRP A 164 -10.45 -15.88 17.11
CA TRP A 164 -10.25 -17.30 17.40
C TRP A 164 -10.65 -17.64 18.83
N HIS A 165 -10.18 -16.86 19.79
CA HIS A 165 -10.52 -17.05 21.20
C HIS A 165 -12.03 -16.92 21.44
N ARG A 166 -12.67 -15.88 20.88
CA ARG A 166 -14.13 -15.71 20.96
C ARG A 166 -14.91 -16.88 20.37
N LEU A 167 -14.43 -17.46 19.27
CA LEU A 167 -15.07 -18.62 18.65
C LEU A 167 -14.92 -19.89 19.50
N LEU A 168 -13.77 -20.10 20.14
CA LEU A 168 -13.50 -21.27 20.98
C LEU A 168 -14.22 -21.23 22.34
N GLU A 169 -14.54 -20.04 22.84
CA GLU A 169 -15.34 -19.87 24.06
C GLU A 169 -16.84 -20.21 23.86
N ARG A 170 -17.25 -20.47 22.61
CA ARG A 170 -18.63 -20.86 22.28
C ARG A 170 -18.91 -22.33 22.58
N ASN A 171 -20.17 -22.73 22.38
CA ASN A 171 -20.59 -24.11 22.52
C ASN A 171 -19.78 -25.00 21.54
N PRO A 172 -19.13 -26.09 22.01
CA PRO A 172 -18.39 -27.00 21.13
C PRO A 172 -19.18 -27.53 19.93
N ASN A 173 -20.52 -27.59 20.01
CA ASN A 173 -21.39 -27.98 18.89
C ASN A 173 -21.44 -26.95 17.76
N GLU A 174 -20.98 -25.72 17.98
CA GLU A 174 -20.92 -24.64 16.98
C GLU A 174 -19.56 -24.58 16.27
N ILE A 175 -18.58 -25.40 16.70
CA ILE A 175 -17.30 -25.54 16.02
C ILE A 175 -17.53 -26.22 14.67
N ASP A 176 -17.22 -25.52 13.58
CA ASP A 176 -17.32 -26.03 12.22
C ASP A 176 -15.98 -26.12 11.51
N ALA A 177 -16.00 -26.69 10.30
CA ALA A 177 -14.80 -26.93 9.50
C ALA A 177 -14.08 -25.64 9.07
N TYR A 178 -14.75 -24.48 9.14
CA TYR A 178 -14.17 -23.20 8.70
C TYR A 178 -13.41 -22.49 9.80
N LEU A 179 -13.62 -22.87 11.06
CA LEU A 179 -12.98 -22.27 12.22
C LEU A 179 -11.47 -22.13 11.99
N THR A 180 -10.76 -23.24 11.78
CA THR A 180 -9.29 -23.24 11.56
C THR A 180 -8.90 -22.36 10.37
N THR A 181 -9.54 -22.58 9.23
CA THR A 181 -9.22 -21.84 7.99
C THR A 181 -9.53 -20.34 8.06
N GLY A 182 -10.44 -19.95 8.95
CA GLY A 182 -10.89 -18.58 9.12
C GLY A 182 -10.00 -17.75 10.05
N ASN A 183 -9.12 -18.37 10.83
CA ASN A 183 -8.52 -17.69 11.99
C ASN A 183 -7.00 -17.88 12.17
N THR A 184 -6.42 -18.97 11.67
CA THR A 184 -4.97 -19.16 11.78
C THR A 184 -4.20 -18.11 10.98
N HIS A 185 -3.13 -17.56 11.52
CA HIS A 185 -2.36 -16.50 10.86
C HIS A 185 -1.82 -16.89 9.49
N SER A 186 -1.33 -18.12 9.31
CA SER A 186 -0.85 -18.60 8.00
C SER A 186 -1.91 -18.54 6.90
N LEU A 187 -3.19 -18.65 7.27
CA LEU A 187 -4.30 -18.53 6.34
C LEU A 187 -4.62 -17.07 5.98
N ALA A 188 -4.15 -16.08 6.74
CA ALA A 188 -4.33 -14.67 6.39
C ALA A 188 -3.59 -14.30 5.09
N SER A 189 -2.30 -14.64 5.00
CA SER A 189 -1.50 -14.51 3.76
C SER A 189 -1.87 -15.57 2.71
N GLY A 190 -2.11 -16.81 3.16
CA GLY A 190 -2.49 -17.93 2.29
C GLY A 190 -3.82 -17.69 1.55
N ARG A 191 -4.82 -17.10 2.21
CA ARG A 191 -6.13 -16.81 1.60
C ARG A 191 -6.04 -15.72 0.53
N LEU A 192 -5.23 -14.67 0.77
CA LEU A 192 -4.92 -13.68 -0.27
C LEU A 192 -4.29 -14.35 -1.50
N SER A 193 -3.31 -15.22 -1.26
CA SER A 193 -2.62 -15.96 -2.32
C SER A 193 -3.59 -16.86 -3.08
N TYR A 194 -4.46 -17.58 -2.37
CA TYR A 194 -5.47 -18.46 -2.95
C TYR A 194 -6.51 -17.71 -3.81
N ILE A 195 -7.08 -16.62 -3.27
CA ILE A 195 -8.12 -15.84 -3.96
C ILE A 195 -7.58 -15.16 -5.23
N LEU A 196 -6.34 -14.67 -5.18
CA LEU A 196 -5.68 -14.00 -6.29
C LEU A 196 -4.95 -14.97 -7.24
N GLY A 197 -4.87 -16.27 -6.89
CA GLY A 197 -4.22 -17.30 -7.70
C GLY A 197 -2.70 -17.20 -7.74
N LEU A 198 -2.06 -16.70 -6.69
CA LEU A 198 -0.62 -16.40 -6.63
C LEU A 198 0.22 -17.61 -6.25
N THR A 199 1.46 -17.67 -6.74
CA THR A 199 2.37 -18.82 -6.55
C THR A 199 3.73 -18.47 -5.94
N GLY A 200 3.96 -17.20 -5.57
CA GLY A 200 5.17 -16.80 -4.87
C GLY A 200 5.15 -17.11 -3.36
N PRO A 201 6.18 -16.68 -2.61
CA PRO A 201 6.25 -16.86 -1.16
C PRO A 201 5.02 -16.26 -0.45
N SER A 202 4.43 -16.99 0.50
CA SER A 202 3.26 -16.55 1.25
C SER A 202 3.51 -16.70 2.74
N LEU A 203 3.70 -15.59 3.44
CA LEU A 203 4.17 -15.54 4.82
C LEU A 203 3.31 -14.63 5.67
N SER A 204 2.96 -15.11 6.84
CA SER A 204 2.44 -14.29 7.95
C SER A 204 3.55 -14.11 8.97
N VAL A 205 3.79 -12.86 9.34
CA VAL A 205 4.93 -12.43 10.16
C VAL A 205 4.42 -11.88 11.47
N ASP A 206 4.91 -12.44 12.58
CA ASP A 206 4.68 -11.91 13.92
C ASP A 206 6.01 -11.55 14.57
N THR A 207 6.30 -10.25 14.58
CA THR A 207 7.37 -9.64 15.37
C THR A 207 6.79 -8.53 16.24
N ALA A 208 5.55 -8.73 16.72
CA ALA A 208 4.76 -7.74 17.44
C ALA A 208 4.62 -6.41 16.65
N CYS A 209 4.97 -5.28 17.25
CA CYS A 209 4.76 -3.94 16.69
C CYS A 209 5.56 -3.64 15.42
N SER A 210 6.60 -4.43 15.11
CA SER A 210 7.40 -4.28 13.88
C SER A 210 6.94 -5.16 12.72
N SER A 211 5.92 -6.01 12.92
CA SER A 211 5.52 -7.08 12.00
C SER A 211 5.33 -6.63 10.54
N SER A 212 4.58 -5.55 10.31
CA SER A 212 4.35 -5.07 8.94
C SER A 212 5.59 -4.46 8.28
N LEU A 213 6.48 -3.81 9.04
CA LEU A 213 7.71 -3.26 8.46
C LEU A 213 8.74 -4.36 8.19
N VAL A 214 8.79 -5.40 9.03
CA VAL A 214 9.53 -6.64 8.75
C VAL A 214 8.96 -7.34 7.52
N SER A 215 7.63 -7.38 7.35
CA SER A 215 6.99 -7.94 6.16
C SER A 215 7.42 -7.21 4.87
N VAL A 216 7.49 -5.88 4.91
CA VAL A 216 8.04 -5.07 3.80
C VAL A 216 9.51 -5.40 3.55
N HIS A 217 10.33 -5.53 4.60
CA HIS A 217 11.73 -5.93 4.45
C HIS A 217 11.89 -7.29 3.76
N LEU A 218 11.12 -8.31 4.19
CA LEU A 218 11.15 -9.64 3.60
C LEU A 218 10.70 -9.62 2.14
N ALA A 219 9.63 -8.88 1.81
CA ALA A 219 9.17 -8.69 0.44
C ALA A 219 10.26 -8.07 -0.45
N CYS A 220 10.96 -7.04 0.05
CA CYS A 220 12.08 -6.43 -0.67
C CYS A 220 13.24 -7.43 -0.90
N LYS A 221 13.53 -8.29 0.07
CA LYS A 221 14.55 -9.35 -0.09
C LYS A 221 14.13 -10.37 -1.14
N SER A 222 12.91 -10.91 -1.05
CA SER A 222 12.40 -11.90 -2.04
C SER A 222 12.34 -11.33 -3.46
N LEU A 223 12.03 -10.03 -3.62
CA LEU A 223 12.09 -9.36 -4.92
C LEU A 223 13.53 -9.25 -5.45
N ARG A 224 14.50 -8.87 -4.63
CA ARG A 224 15.92 -8.78 -5.03
C ARG A 224 16.51 -10.15 -5.35
N ASP A 225 16.14 -11.15 -4.55
CA ASP A 225 16.57 -12.54 -4.70
C ASP A 225 15.81 -13.29 -5.81
N ARG A 226 14.82 -12.62 -6.44
CA ARG A 226 13.97 -13.12 -7.54
C ARG A 226 13.13 -14.36 -7.17
N GLU A 227 12.81 -14.52 -5.89
CA GLU A 227 11.81 -15.49 -5.41
C GLU A 227 10.39 -15.08 -5.82
N CYS A 228 10.18 -13.78 -6.08
CA CYS A 228 8.97 -13.23 -6.67
C CYS A 228 9.27 -12.09 -7.65
N ASN A 229 8.28 -11.73 -8.49
CA ASN A 229 8.37 -10.61 -9.44
C ASN A 229 7.46 -9.42 -9.08
N LEU A 230 6.52 -9.65 -8.18
CA LEU A 230 5.64 -8.68 -7.55
C LEU A 230 5.40 -9.15 -6.11
N ALA A 231 5.22 -8.24 -5.16
CA ALA A 231 4.88 -8.61 -3.79
C ALA A 231 3.78 -7.72 -3.22
N LEU A 232 2.83 -8.32 -2.53
CA LEU A 232 1.93 -7.61 -1.61
C LEU A 232 2.56 -7.69 -0.22
N ALA A 233 2.81 -6.53 0.39
CA ALA A 233 3.38 -6.45 1.73
C ALA A 233 2.58 -5.49 2.60
N GLY A 234 2.41 -5.81 3.87
CA GLY A 234 1.72 -4.91 4.80
C GLY A 234 1.38 -5.56 6.11
N GLY A 235 0.26 -5.19 6.71
CA GLY A 235 -0.20 -5.81 7.94
C GLY A 235 -1.57 -5.34 8.38
N VAL A 236 -2.13 -6.06 9.35
CA VAL A 236 -3.47 -5.85 9.88
C VAL A 236 -3.47 -5.99 11.39
N ASN A 237 -4.34 -5.22 12.05
CA ASN A 237 -4.64 -5.35 13.46
C ASN A 237 -6.12 -5.07 13.74
N CYS A 238 -6.74 -5.85 14.60
CA CYS A 238 -8.10 -5.63 15.10
C CYS A 238 -8.16 -5.82 16.61
N ILE A 239 -9.01 -5.05 17.28
CA ILE A 239 -9.22 -5.09 18.72
C ILE A 239 -10.64 -5.59 18.95
N LEU A 240 -10.75 -6.90 19.15
CA LEU A 240 -12.06 -7.53 19.25
C LEU A 240 -12.41 -7.86 20.68
N SER A 241 -11.46 -7.85 21.62
CA SER A 241 -11.69 -8.28 23.00
C SER A 241 -10.97 -7.39 24.03
N PRO A 242 -11.51 -7.22 25.26
CA PRO A 242 -10.88 -6.39 26.29
C PRO A 242 -9.61 -7.01 26.91
N GLN A 243 -9.41 -8.32 26.79
CA GLN A 243 -8.40 -9.10 27.53
C GLN A 243 -6.98 -8.58 27.31
N VAL A 244 -6.60 -8.32 26.05
CA VAL A 244 -5.26 -7.79 25.72
C VAL A 244 -5.10 -6.36 26.25
N SER A 245 -6.14 -5.53 26.20
CA SER A 245 -6.11 -4.17 26.77
C SER A 245 -5.97 -4.18 28.29
N ILE A 246 -6.60 -5.14 28.98
CA ILE A 246 -6.38 -5.37 30.42
C ILE A 246 -4.92 -5.75 30.67
N ASN A 247 -4.38 -6.70 29.89
CA ASN A 247 -2.98 -7.12 30.02
C ASN A 247 -2.01 -5.93 29.85
N PHE A 248 -2.19 -5.12 28.81
CA PHE A 248 -1.33 -3.96 28.55
C PHE A 248 -1.49 -2.86 29.60
N SER A 249 -2.68 -2.70 30.20
CA SER A 249 -2.87 -1.82 31.35
C SER A 249 -2.04 -2.30 32.55
N LYS A 250 -2.05 -3.60 32.83
CA LYS A 250 -1.26 -4.20 33.93
C LYS A 250 0.24 -4.17 33.68
N ALA A 251 0.65 -4.26 32.41
CA ALA A 251 2.02 -4.07 31.99
C ALA A 251 2.45 -2.58 31.97
N LYS A 252 1.54 -1.65 32.32
CA LYS A 252 1.78 -0.19 32.29
C LYS A 252 2.24 0.31 30.91
N MET A 253 1.75 -0.34 29.86
CA MET A 253 2.04 0.03 28.46
C MET A 253 1.07 1.07 27.92
N LEU A 254 -0.17 1.10 28.45
CA LEU A 254 -1.21 2.00 27.98
C LEU A 254 -1.17 3.36 28.68
N SER A 255 -1.34 4.41 27.89
CA SER A 255 -1.55 5.78 28.37
C SER A 255 -2.91 5.87 29.09
N PRO A 256 -2.98 6.34 30.35
CA PRO A 256 -4.25 6.52 31.06
C PRO A 256 -5.22 7.53 30.40
N ASP A 257 -4.67 8.51 29.70
CA ASP A 257 -5.42 9.50 28.90
C ASP A 257 -5.79 8.98 27.49
N GLY A 258 -5.29 7.80 27.11
CA GLY A 258 -5.61 7.16 25.85
C GLY A 258 -5.08 7.93 24.65
N ARG A 259 -3.87 8.49 24.72
CA ARG A 259 -3.20 9.19 23.62
C ARG A 259 -1.73 8.81 23.52
N CYS A 260 -1.23 8.65 22.30
CA CYS A 260 0.21 8.55 22.06
C CYS A 260 0.79 9.97 22.01
N LYS A 261 1.37 10.45 23.11
CA LYS A 261 1.95 11.80 23.21
C LYS A 261 3.44 11.78 22.85
N SER A 262 3.73 11.33 21.64
CA SER A 262 5.09 11.10 21.16
C SER A 262 5.97 12.33 21.35
N PHE A 263 7.10 12.14 22.03
CA PHE A 263 8.14 13.13 22.34
C PHE A 263 7.77 14.21 23.35
N ASP A 264 6.55 14.24 23.84
CA ASP A 264 6.09 15.21 24.84
C ASP A 264 6.56 14.82 26.26
N ALA A 265 6.69 15.81 27.14
CA ALA A 265 7.03 15.62 28.55
C ALA A 265 6.00 14.76 29.29
N GLU A 266 4.74 14.77 28.85
CA GLU A 266 3.67 13.97 29.44
C GLU A 266 3.53 12.56 28.82
N ALA A 267 4.44 12.14 27.94
CA ALA A 267 4.50 10.81 27.36
C ALA A 267 4.44 9.71 28.44
N ASN A 268 3.34 8.96 28.48
CA ASN A 268 2.98 8.05 29.58
C ASN A 268 2.43 6.69 29.11
N GLY A 269 2.66 6.33 27.85
CA GLY A 269 2.18 5.09 27.24
C GLY A 269 1.52 5.33 25.88
N PHE A 270 1.05 4.26 25.25
CA PHE A 270 0.34 4.34 23.97
C PHE A 270 -1.16 4.06 24.13
N VAL A 271 -1.93 4.36 23.09
CA VAL A 271 -3.32 3.91 22.96
C VAL A 271 -3.41 2.88 21.83
N ARG A 272 -4.15 1.78 22.04
CA ARG A 272 -4.28 0.71 21.05
C ARG A 272 -5.13 1.17 19.87
N ALA A 273 -4.85 0.64 18.69
CA ALA A 273 -5.66 0.92 17.51
C ALA A 273 -5.74 -0.24 16.51
N GLU A 274 -6.77 -0.18 15.69
CA GLU A 274 -7.07 -1.09 14.59
C GLU A 274 -6.62 -0.51 13.26
N GLY A 275 -6.38 -1.38 12.28
CA GLY A 275 -6.22 -0.95 10.89
C GLY A 275 -5.57 -1.98 10.01
N CYS A 276 -5.61 -1.72 8.70
CA CYS A 276 -5.01 -2.57 7.68
C CYS A 276 -4.35 -1.69 6.63
N GLY A 277 -3.14 -2.04 6.21
CA GLY A 277 -2.45 -1.39 5.09
C GLY A 277 -1.75 -2.43 4.22
N ILE A 278 -1.78 -2.24 2.90
CA ILE A 278 -1.07 -3.06 1.91
C ILE A 278 -0.38 -2.15 0.90
N VAL A 279 0.87 -2.46 0.58
CA VAL A 279 1.61 -1.90 -0.56
C VAL A 279 1.90 -2.98 -1.58
N VAL A 280 1.91 -2.57 -2.86
CA VAL A 280 2.30 -3.40 -4.00
C VAL A 280 3.71 -3.02 -4.42
N LEU A 281 4.60 -4.00 -4.41
CA LEU A 281 6.04 -3.81 -4.58
C LEU A 281 6.55 -4.50 -5.84
N LYS A 282 7.44 -3.84 -6.56
CA LYS A 282 8.20 -4.40 -7.69
C LYS A 282 9.64 -3.91 -7.64
N ARG A 283 10.55 -4.67 -8.25
CA ARG A 283 11.88 -4.14 -8.59
C ARG A 283 11.71 -2.88 -9.44
N LEU A 284 12.50 -1.84 -9.17
CA LEU A 284 12.36 -0.56 -9.88
C LEU A 284 12.49 -0.73 -11.39
N SER A 285 13.42 -1.59 -11.87
CA SER A 285 13.57 -1.87 -13.30
C SER A 285 12.29 -2.43 -13.92
N ASP A 286 11.60 -3.31 -13.19
CA ASP A 286 10.41 -3.99 -13.68
C ASP A 286 9.18 -3.07 -13.62
N ALA A 287 9.12 -2.17 -12.63
CA ALA A 287 8.09 -1.15 -12.55
C ALA A 287 8.19 -0.18 -13.74
N ILE A 288 9.42 0.31 -14.03
CA ILE A 288 9.69 1.18 -15.18
C ILE A 288 9.35 0.46 -16.49
N ALA A 289 9.81 -0.78 -16.66
CA ALA A 289 9.55 -1.57 -17.87
C ALA A 289 8.05 -1.83 -18.10
N SER A 290 7.26 -1.88 -17.03
CA SER A 290 5.80 -2.11 -17.08
C SER A 290 4.98 -0.82 -17.15
N GLY A 291 5.64 0.34 -17.19
CA GLY A 291 4.99 1.66 -17.18
C GLY A 291 4.13 1.88 -15.94
N ASP A 292 4.53 1.33 -14.79
CA ASP A 292 3.81 1.49 -13.53
C ASP A 292 3.91 2.92 -13.00
N ASN A 293 2.87 3.36 -12.29
CA ASN A 293 2.94 4.60 -11.52
C ASN A 293 3.75 4.32 -10.25
N ILE A 294 4.94 4.91 -10.15
CA ILE A 294 5.83 4.71 -8.99
C ILE A 294 5.47 5.78 -7.95
N LEU A 295 4.91 5.35 -6.83
CA LEU A 295 4.46 6.23 -5.74
C LEU A 295 5.65 6.69 -4.88
N ALA A 296 6.60 5.79 -4.62
CA ALA A 296 7.87 6.05 -3.95
C ALA A 296 8.84 4.87 -4.20
N SER A 297 10.10 5.04 -3.80
CA SER A 297 11.12 3.98 -3.88
C SER A 297 11.63 3.60 -2.49
N ILE A 298 11.63 2.30 -2.17
CA ILE A 298 12.34 1.76 -1.01
C ILE A 298 13.80 1.56 -1.42
N CYS A 299 14.68 2.44 -0.96
CA CYS A 299 16.09 2.44 -1.29
C CYS A 299 16.85 1.38 -0.49
N GLY A 300 16.52 1.22 0.79
CA GLY A 300 17.16 0.23 1.66
C GLY A 300 16.30 -0.13 2.86
N SER A 301 16.56 -1.28 3.44
CA SER A 301 15.91 -1.72 4.68
C SER A 301 16.79 -2.68 5.47
N ALA A 302 16.56 -2.77 6.77
CA ALA A 302 17.26 -3.68 7.65
C ALA A 302 16.35 -4.13 8.81
N VAL A 303 16.66 -5.30 9.35
CA VAL A 303 16.03 -5.88 10.54
C VAL A 303 17.12 -6.41 11.47
N ASN A 304 16.99 -6.18 12.78
CA ASN A 304 17.86 -6.78 13.79
C ASN A 304 17.09 -7.09 15.08
N GLN A 305 17.83 -7.40 16.15
CA GLN A 305 17.30 -7.73 17.47
C GLN A 305 18.00 -6.90 18.54
N ASP A 306 17.24 -6.46 19.55
CA ASP A 306 17.74 -5.76 20.73
C ASP A 306 18.72 -6.63 21.54
N GLY A 307 18.56 -7.95 21.48
CA GLY A 307 19.38 -8.89 22.22
C GLY A 307 19.07 -8.82 23.71
N ARG A 308 20.11 -8.81 24.55
CA ARG A 308 19.93 -8.80 26.01
C ARG A 308 19.90 -7.37 26.54
N THR A 309 18.77 -6.99 27.11
CA THR A 309 18.53 -5.70 27.78
C THR A 309 18.19 -5.90 29.26
N SER A 310 17.87 -4.83 30.00
CA SER A 310 17.53 -4.90 31.43
C SER A 310 16.15 -5.54 31.72
N GLY A 311 15.32 -5.71 30.70
CA GLY A 311 14.06 -6.44 30.75
C GLY A 311 13.58 -6.76 29.34
N LEU A 312 12.82 -7.85 29.17
CA LEU A 312 12.48 -8.37 27.84
C LEU A 312 11.90 -7.33 26.87
N THR A 313 11.15 -6.37 27.39
CA THR A 313 10.46 -5.32 26.61
C THR A 313 11.17 -3.97 26.63
N VAL A 314 12.37 -3.89 27.21
CA VAL A 314 13.16 -2.64 27.27
C VAL A 314 13.93 -2.49 25.96
N PRO A 315 13.74 -1.40 25.20
CA PRO A 315 14.41 -1.19 23.92
C PRO A 315 15.92 -0.96 24.08
N ASN A 316 16.70 -1.19 23.01
CA ASN A 316 18.15 -1.00 23.01
C ASN A 316 18.61 0.08 22.00
N GLY A 317 19.04 1.24 22.52
CA GLY A 317 19.54 2.36 21.69
C GLY A 317 20.65 1.97 20.70
N PRO A 318 21.72 1.28 21.13
CA PRO A 318 22.76 0.79 20.21
C PRO A 318 22.24 -0.14 19.10
N SER A 319 21.29 -1.03 19.38
CA SER A 319 20.66 -1.88 18.37
C SER A 319 19.80 -1.06 17.40
N GLN A 320 19.10 -0.03 17.87
CA GLN A 320 18.37 0.90 17.01
C GLN A 320 19.33 1.68 16.08
N GLN A 321 20.46 2.18 16.61
CA GLN A 321 21.51 2.79 15.80
C GLN A 321 22.00 1.81 14.72
N ALA A 322 22.31 0.56 15.10
CA ALA A 322 22.82 -0.45 14.18
C ALA A 322 21.82 -0.79 13.04
N VAL A 323 20.52 -0.91 13.33
CA VAL A 323 19.53 -1.19 12.27
C VAL A 323 19.37 -0.01 11.32
N ILE A 324 19.39 1.23 11.84
CA ILE A 324 19.32 2.45 11.03
C ILE A 324 20.57 2.57 10.14
N THR A 325 21.77 2.41 10.71
CA THR A 325 23.02 2.41 9.95
C THR A 325 23.04 1.33 8.87
N GLN A 326 22.56 0.12 9.19
CA GLN A 326 22.51 -0.95 8.20
C GLN A 326 21.53 -0.64 7.06
N ALA A 327 20.37 -0.03 7.36
CA ALA A 327 19.41 0.38 6.34
C ALA A 327 19.97 1.48 5.42
N LEU A 328 20.68 2.46 5.98
CA LEU A 328 21.40 3.51 5.22
C LEU A 328 22.53 2.91 4.35
N ASN A 329 23.29 1.96 4.88
CA ASN A 329 24.32 1.25 4.11
C ASN A 329 23.69 0.45 2.95
N ASN A 330 22.56 -0.20 3.20
CA ASN A 330 21.83 -0.96 2.18
C ASN A 330 21.20 -0.03 1.12
N SER A 331 20.88 1.22 1.47
CA SER A 331 20.34 2.21 0.53
C SER A 331 21.41 3.01 -0.22
N ARG A 332 22.66 3.01 0.28
CA ARG A 332 23.76 3.87 -0.20
C ARG A 332 23.42 5.37 -0.11
N ILE A 333 22.62 5.74 0.89
CA ILE A 333 22.22 7.11 1.18
C ILE A 333 22.96 7.56 2.44
N GLU A 334 23.56 8.74 2.39
CA GLU A 334 24.20 9.35 3.55
C GLU A 334 23.14 9.85 4.54
N ALA A 335 23.44 9.76 5.84
CA ALA A 335 22.52 10.21 6.88
C ALA A 335 22.13 11.69 6.73
N SER A 336 23.04 12.53 6.24
CA SER A 336 22.81 13.96 5.98
C SER A 336 21.73 14.22 4.90
N GLN A 337 21.44 13.25 4.03
CA GLN A 337 20.46 13.37 2.94
C GLN A 337 19.01 13.07 3.37
N VAL A 338 18.81 12.39 4.51
CA VAL A 338 17.47 12.05 5.02
C VAL A 338 16.87 13.27 5.70
N SER A 339 15.74 13.82 5.25
CA SER A 339 15.17 15.05 5.84
C SER A 339 14.05 14.78 6.85
N TYR A 340 13.46 13.58 6.81
CA TYR A 340 12.36 13.19 7.69
C TYR A 340 12.52 11.77 8.22
N VAL A 341 12.19 11.53 9.49
CA VAL A 341 12.03 10.18 10.03
C VAL A 341 10.66 10.04 10.68
N GLU A 342 9.87 9.13 10.12
CA GLU A 342 8.67 8.63 10.77
C GLU A 342 9.09 7.54 11.76
N THR A 343 9.07 7.92 13.03
CA THR A 343 9.58 7.13 14.16
C THR A 343 8.65 5.98 14.55
N HIS A 344 9.15 5.07 15.38
CA HIS A 344 8.28 4.20 16.14
C HIS A 344 7.42 5.00 17.12
N GLY A 345 8.00 5.94 17.87
CA GLY A 345 7.32 7.04 18.56
C GLY A 345 6.00 6.66 19.21
N THR A 346 6.05 5.84 20.26
CA THR A 346 4.87 5.33 20.95
C THR A 346 4.33 6.26 22.03
N GLY A 347 5.02 7.35 22.37
CA GLY A 347 4.61 8.22 23.47
C GLY A 347 4.97 7.63 24.83
N THR A 348 6.08 6.91 24.91
CA THR A 348 6.53 6.27 26.16
C THR A 348 7.67 7.07 26.79
N SER A 349 7.64 7.25 28.10
CA SER A 349 8.65 8.03 28.83
C SER A 349 10.08 7.51 28.68
N LEU A 350 10.26 6.20 28.46
CA LEU A 350 11.56 5.56 28.25
C LEU A 350 11.92 5.37 26.78
N GLY A 351 10.97 4.94 25.94
CA GLY A 351 11.24 4.59 24.55
C GLY A 351 11.54 5.81 23.68
N ASP A 352 10.81 6.90 23.86
CA ASP A 352 10.97 8.09 23.03
C ASP A 352 12.37 8.72 23.20
N PRO A 353 12.93 8.89 24.42
CA PRO A 353 14.31 9.35 24.56
C PRO A 353 15.37 8.43 23.95
N ILE A 354 15.17 7.11 24.05
CA ILE A 354 16.10 6.13 23.46
C ILE A 354 16.10 6.25 21.93
N GLU A 355 14.92 6.35 21.33
CA GLU A 355 14.79 6.48 19.87
C GLU A 355 15.36 7.80 19.36
N ILE A 356 15.00 8.94 19.97
CA ILE A 356 15.53 10.24 19.56
C ILE A 356 17.05 10.32 19.78
N GLY A 357 17.58 9.74 20.87
CA GLY A 357 19.02 9.63 21.09
C GLY A 357 19.72 8.82 20.00
N ALA A 358 19.15 7.68 19.59
CA ALA A 358 19.67 6.89 18.48
C ALA A 358 19.66 7.66 17.15
N LEU A 359 18.59 8.40 16.87
CA LEU A 359 18.52 9.27 15.68
C LEU A 359 19.56 10.39 15.74
N GLY A 360 19.74 11.04 16.89
CA GLY A 360 20.74 12.07 17.11
C GLY A 360 22.16 11.61 16.81
N GLU A 361 22.51 10.40 17.27
CA GLU A 361 23.83 9.80 17.04
C GLU A 361 24.13 9.50 15.56
N ILE A 362 23.10 9.17 14.77
CA ILE A 362 23.26 8.81 13.35
C ILE A 362 23.11 10.02 12.44
N PHE A 363 22.02 10.78 12.61
CA PHE A 363 21.64 11.86 11.71
C PHE A 363 22.17 13.22 12.16
N GLY A 364 22.55 13.39 13.43
CA GLY A 364 22.95 14.70 13.98
C GLY A 364 24.39 15.11 13.67
N LYS A 365 25.32 14.16 13.52
CA LYS A 365 26.78 14.43 13.43
C LYS A 365 27.20 15.34 12.27
N GLU A 366 26.48 15.31 11.15
CA GLU A 366 26.86 16.03 9.92
C GLU A 366 25.90 17.19 9.58
N ARG A 367 24.86 17.41 10.40
CA ARG A 367 23.87 18.47 10.16
C ARG A 367 24.36 19.79 10.72
N ARG A 368 24.61 20.75 9.82
CA ARG A 368 25.03 22.12 10.18
C ARG A 368 23.95 23.18 9.98
N ILE A 369 22.95 22.93 9.12
CA ILE A 369 21.99 23.95 8.68
C ILE A 369 20.56 23.41 8.74
N ASP A 370 20.28 22.27 8.10
CA ASP A 370 18.91 21.74 8.00
C ASP A 370 18.60 20.70 9.08
N PRO A 371 17.56 20.91 9.91
CA PRO A 371 17.18 19.95 10.94
C PRO A 371 16.62 18.67 10.31
N LEU A 372 16.78 17.56 11.02
CA LEU A 372 16.00 16.35 10.76
C LEU A 372 14.59 16.56 11.35
N PHE A 373 13.56 16.44 10.52
CA PHE A 373 12.19 16.40 11.04
C PHE A 373 11.87 14.99 11.53
N VAL A 374 11.19 14.88 12.67
CA VAL A 374 10.71 13.60 13.22
C VAL A 374 9.24 13.69 13.56
N GLY A 375 8.50 12.61 13.30
CA GLY A 375 7.09 12.51 13.65
C GLY A 375 6.67 11.08 13.95
N SER A 376 5.44 10.92 14.42
CA SER A 376 4.81 9.61 14.61
C SER A 376 3.33 9.70 14.24
N VAL A 377 2.89 8.85 13.32
CA VAL A 377 1.48 8.71 12.94
C VAL A 377 0.59 8.24 14.09
N LYS A 378 1.20 7.66 15.13
CA LYS A 378 0.47 7.17 16.30
C LYS A 378 -0.20 8.30 17.08
N THR A 379 0.27 9.54 16.92
CA THR A 379 -0.39 10.71 17.50
C THR A 379 -1.75 10.97 16.88
N ASN A 380 -1.98 10.55 15.62
CA ASN A 380 -3.26 10.72 14.92
C ASN A 380 -4.18 9.52 15.13
N ILE A 381 -3.66 8.31 14.92
CA ILE A 381 -4.49 7.10 14.79
C ILE A 381 -4.23 6.04 15.87
N GLY A 382 -3.34 6.32 16.83
CA GLY A 382 -2.96 5.37 17.87
C GLY A 382 -1.96 4.31 17.39
N HIS A 383 -1.66 3.35 18.25
CA HIS A 383 -0.72 2.28 17.95
C HIS A 383 -1.43 1.07 17.31
N LEU A 384 -1.27 0.94 16.00
CA LEU A 384 -1.84 -0.14 15.19
C LEU A 384 -1.12 -1.50 15.32
N GLU A 385 -0.30 -1.69 16.36
CA GLU A 385 0.41 -2.94 16.65
C GLU A 385 1.08 -3.54 15.39
N ALA A 386 0.66 -4.73 14.93
CA ALA A 386 1.21 -5.38 13.74
C ALA A 386 1.11 -4.52 12.46
N ALA A 387 0.10 -3.64 12.35
CA ALA A 387 -0.10 -2.73 11.22
C ALA A 387 0.55 -1.34 11.40
N ALA A 388 1.26 -1.09 12.51
CA ALA A 388 1.86 0.22 12.77
C ALA A 388 2.93 0.61 11.74
N GLY A 389 3.81 -0.32 11.37
CA GLY A 389 4.87 -0.08 10.39
C GLY A 389 4.35 0.31 9.00
N ILE A 390 3.30 -0.37 8.52
CA ILE A 390 2.72 -0.06 7.21
C ILE A 390 1.96 1.26 7.20
N ALA A 391 1.30 1.64 8.30
CA ALA A 391 0.66 2.96 8.42
C ALA A 391 1.69 4.10 8.35
N SER A 392 2.81 3.96 9.07
CA SER A 392 3.95 4.88 9.02
C SER A 392 4.57 4.96 7.61
N LEU A 393 4.73 3.82 6.93
CA LEU A 393 5.26 3.79 5.56
C LEU A 393 4.32 4.49 4.57
N ILE A 394 3.01 4.24 4.64
CA ILE A 394 2.00 4.90 3.79
C ILE A 394 1.99 6.41 4.04
N LYS A 395 2.06 6.87 5.31
CA LYS A 395 2.17 8.30 5.64
C LYS A 395 3.36 8.95 4.94
N VAL A 396 4.54 8.31 4.96
CA VAL A 396 5.74 8.85 4.31
C VAL A 396 5.58 8.90 2.78
N VAL A 397 4.97 7.87 2.17
CA VAL A 397 4.66 7.88 0.73
C VAL A 397 3.75 9.07 0.39
N LEU A 398 2.67 9.28 1.15
CA LEU A 398 1.75 10.39 0.94
C LEU A 398 2.43 11.75 1.15
N ALA A 399 3.27 11.89 2.18
CA ALA A 399 4.05 13.11 2.43
C ALA A 399 5.01 13.46 1.27
N LEU A 400 5.64 12.44 0.66
CA LEU A 400 6.45 12.63 -0.55
C LEU A 400 5.60 13.07 -1.75
N GLN A 401 4.44 12.43 -1.96
CA GLN A 401 3.55 12.74 -3.09
C GLN A 401 2.92 14.13 -3.01
N HIS A 402 2.61 14.58 -1.80
CA HIS A 402 2.01 15.89 -1.54
C HIS A 402 3.04 16.98 -1.21
N GLU A 403 4.32 16.62 -1.18
CA GLU A 403 5.42 17.55 -0.91
C GLU A 403 5.27 18.30 0.42
N GLU A 404 4.76 17.62 1.44
CA GLU A 404 4.37 18.22 2.72
C GLU A 404 4.51 17.21 3.87
N ILE A 405 5.08 17.64 5.00
CA ILE A 405 5.17 16.86 6.23
C ILE A 405 4.02 17.28 7.15
N PRO A 406 3.09 16.37 7.51
CA PRO A 406 1.94 16.70 8.35
C PRO A 406 2.32 16.89 9.83
N PRO A 407 1.48 17.58 10.63
CA PRO A 407 1.73 17.83 12.04
C PRO A 407 1.78 16.53 12.87
N ASN A 408 2.67 16.53 13.87
CA ASN A 408 2.72 15.59 14.98
C ASN A 408 1.87 16.13 16.13
N LEU A 409 0.83 15.40 16.53
CA LEU A 409 -0.12 15.88 17.53
C LEU A 409 0.40 15.72 18.95
N HIS A 410 -0.25 16.42 19.88
CA HIS A 410 -0.02 16.35 21.33
C HIS A 410 1.41 16.70 21.80
N PHE A 411 2.22 17.34 20.97
CA PHE A 411 3.53 17.85 21.33
C PHE A 411 3.42 19.33 21.74
N GLN A 412 3.38 19.58 23.05
CA GLN A 412 3.28 20.91 23.67
C GLN A 412 4.56 21.27 24.42
N THR A 413 5.06 20.35 25.25
CA THR A 413 6.27 20.54 26.05
C THR A 413 7.28 19.44 25.69
N PRO A 414 8.46 19.78 25.16
CA PRO A 414 9.45 18.77 24.80
C PRO A 414 9.86 17.89 25.99
N ASN A 415 9.99 16.58 25.80
CA ASN A 415 10.39 15.67 26.86
C ASN A 415 11.79 16.04 27.41
N PRO A 416 11.93 16.30 28.72
CA PRO A 416 13.18 16.79 29.31
C PRO A 416 14.31 15.74 29.34
N ASN A 417 14.00 14.47 29.09
CA ASN A 417 15.01 13.41 29.00
C ASN A 417 15.70 13.36 27.63
N ILE A 418 15.31 14.23 26.70
CA ILE A 418 15.93 14.40 25.38
C ILE A 418 16.68 15.73 25.38
N ASN A 419 17.95 15.71 24.93
CA ASN A 419 18.76 16.92 24.82
C ASN A 419 18.44 17.69 23.53
N TRP A 420 17.28 18.35 23.48
CA TRP A 420 16.81 19.07 22.29
C TRP A 420 17.70 20.24 21.86
N GLU A 421 18.50 20.82 22.75
CA GLU A 421 19.38 21.95 22.44
C GLU A 421 20.60 21.54 21.60
N GLU A 422 21.09 20.31 21.80
CA GLU A 422 22.27 19.78 21.09
C GLU A 422 21.90 18.98 19.83
N LEU A 423 20.65 18.55 19.71
CA LEU A 423 20.18 17.72 18.60
C LEU A 423 19.58 18.59 17.50
N PRO A 424 20.06 18.50 16.24
CA PRO A 424 19.47 19.19 15.09
C PRO A 424 18.19 18.46 14.63
N ILE A 425 17.26 18.21 15.56
CA ILE A 425 16.01 17.47 15.36
C ILE A 425 14.83 18.40 15.69
N LYS A 426 13.80 18.39 14.85
CA LYS A 426 12.56 19.16 15.08
C LYS A 426 11.32 18.29 14.92
N VAL A 427 10.31 18.56 15.75
CA VAL A 427 8.99 17.94 15.68
C VAL A 427 8.04 18.93 14.98
N PRO A 428 7.42 18.58 13.85
CA PRO A 428 6.48 19.47 13.17
C PRO A 428 5.17 19.54 13.94
N THR A 429 4.75 20.73 14.40
CA THR A 429 3.43 20.93 15.04
C THR A 429 2.39 21.53 14.10
N GLN A 430 2.81 21.84 12.87
CA GLN A 430 2.00 22.34 11.76
C GLN A 430 2.50 21.69 10.46
N ASN A 431 1.73 21.78 9.38
CA ASN A 431 2.18 21.32 8.07
C ASN A 431 3.46 22.07 7.64
N ILE A 432 4.46 21.32 7.19
CA ILE A 432 5.74 21.86 6.71
C ILE A 432 5.88 21.53 5.23
N PRO A 433 6.08 22.53 4.35
CA PRO A 433 6.43 22.28 2.96
C PRO A 433 7.70 21.44 2.87
N TRP A 434 7.61 20.35 2.14
CA TRP A 434 8.70 19.42 1.87
C TRP A 434 8.91 19.34 0.37
N LEU A 435 9.18 20.50 -0.23
CA LEU A 435 9.27 20.71 -1.67
C LEU A 435 10.47 19.99 -2.28
N GLU A 436 10.36 19.60 -3.55
CA GLU A 436 11.49 19.14 -4.34
C GLU A 436 12.57 20.24 -4.42
N GLY A 437 13.83 19.86 -4.22
CA GLY A 437 14.98 20.75 -4.32
C GLY A 437 16.06 20.18 -5.25
N ASP A 438 17.28 20.70 -5.15
CA ASP A 438 18.43 20.21 -5.95
C ASP A 438 18.83 18.76 -5.61
N ARG A 439 18.31 18.21 -4.51
CA ARG A 439 18.59 16.85 -4.04
C ARG A 439 17.28 16.08 -3.83
N PRO A 440 17.27 14.77 -4.09
CA PRO A 440 16.09 13.96 -3.82
C PRO A 440 15.72 13.93 -2.36
N ARG A 441 14.41 13.90 -2.08
CA ARG A 441 13.88 13.75 -0.73
C ARG A 441 13.99 12.31 -0.27
N TYR A 442 14.59 12.12 0.90
CA TYR A 442 14.67 10.82 1.57
C TYR A 442 14.09 10.88 2.97
N ALA A 443 13.42 9.80 3.37
CA ALA A 443 12.87 9.61 4.70
C ALA A 443 13.17 8.23 5.27
N GLY A 444 13.29 8.15 6.60
CA GLY A 444 13.35 6.89 7.34
C GLY A 444 11.99 6.52 7.93
N VAL A 445 11.72 5.22 8.06
CA VAL A 445 10.58 4.68 8.82
C VAL A 445 11.11 3.65 9.80
N SER A 446 10.82 3.82 11.10
CA SER A 446 11.22 2.91 12.18
C SER A 446 10.03 2.15 12.75
N ALA A 447 10.21 0.87 13.04
CA ALA A 447 9.26 0.10 13.83
C ALA A 447 9.98 -0.90 14.74
N PHE A 448 9.68 -0.85 16.04
CA PHE A 448 10.36 -1.66 17.06
C PHE A 448 9.33 -2.53 17.79
N GLY A 449 9.52 -3.85 17.77
CA GLY A 449 8.65 -4.79 18.46
C GLY A 449 9.04 -4.90 19.94
N PHE A 450 8.07 -5.02 20.84
CA PHE A 450 8.35 -5.20 22.28
C PHE A 450 9.07 -6.54 22.59
N SER A 451 9.18 -7.45 21.61
CA SER A 451 10.02 -8.65 21.66
C SER A 451 11.49 -8.40 21.25
N GLY A 452 11.86 -7.14 20.98
CA GLY A 452 13.20 -6.70 20.60
C GLY A 452 13.49 -6.68 19.09
N THR A 453 12.57 -7.15 18.23
CA THR A 453 12.82 -7.13 16.78
C THR A 453 12.62 -5.74 16.21
N ASN A 454 13.68 -5.15 15.67
CA ASN A 454 13.68 -3.81 15.10
C ASN A 454 13.69 -3.87 13.58
N ALA A 455 12.98 -2.95 12.93
CA ALA A 455 13.04 -2.74 11.49
C ALA A 455 13.21 -1.25 11.17
N HIS A 456 13.99 -0.96 10.13
CA HIS A 456 14.11 0.38 9.56
C HIS A 456 14.09 0.32 8.03
N VAL A 457 13.39 1.27 7.40
CA VAL A 457 13.25 1.40 5.95
C VAL A 457 13.62 2.82 5.53
N VAL A 458 14.43 2.95 4.48
CA VAL A 458 14.76 4.24 3.85
C VAL A 458 13.97 4.35 2.55
N LEU A 459 13.10 5.36 2.48
CA LEU A 459 12.32 5.73 1.30
C LEU A 459 12.93 6.94 0.61
N GLY A 460 12.78 6.98 -0.71
CA GLY A 460 13.05 8.15 -1.54
C GLY A 460 11.87 8.46 -2.45
N GLU A 461 11.82 9.69 -2.93
CA GLU A 461 10.86 10.08 -3.97
C GLU A 461 11.02 9.24 -5.26
N PRO A 462 10.00 9.20 -6.14
CA PRO A 462 10.10 8.54 -7.43
C PRO A 462 11.25 9.12 -8.27
N HIS A 463 12.09 8.26 -8.87
CA HIS A 463 13.27 8.71 -9.64
C HIS A 463 12.88 9.68 -10.77
N ALA A 464 13.48 10.89 -10.83
CA ALA A 464 13.12 11.96 -11.78
C ALA A 464 13.16 11.55 -13.28
N GLU A 465 13.98 10.56 -13.66
CA GLU A 465 13.99 10.00 -15.02
C GLU A 465 12.65 9.35 -15.40
N THR A 466 11.87 8.85 -14.44
CA THR A 466 10.57 8.20 -14.70
C THR A 466 9.47 9.20 -15.05
N GLN A 467 9.53 10.43 -14.53
CA GLN A 467 8.62 11.50 -14.95
C GLN A 467 9.02 12.13 -16.30
N ARG A 468 10.32 12.17 -16.61
CA ARG A 468 10.86 12.77 -17.86
C ARG A 468 10.88 11.84 -19.08
N ARG A 469 10.83 10.51 -18.92
CA ARG A 469 11.01 9.53 -20.03
C ARG A 469 9.77 9.17 -20.85
N THR A 470 8.65 9.85 -20.69
CA THR A 470 7.60 9.85 -21.74
C THR A 470 7.48 11.22 -22.39
N PRO A 471 8.45 11.64 -23.24
CA PRO A 471 8.10 12.48 -24.37
C PRO A 471 7.01 11.76 -25.17
N ARG A 472 5.94 12.47 -25.55
CA ARG A 472 5.11 12.09 -26.70
C ARG A 472 6.04 12.01 -27.91
N SER A 473 6.66 10.86 -28.17
CA SER A 473 7.25 10.62 -29.48
C SER A 473 6.07 10.47 -30.44
N PRO A 474 5.97 11.28 -31.51
CA PRO A 474 5.00 11.04 -32.55
C PRO A 474 5.37 9.70 -33.20
N LEU A 475 4.74 8.61 -32.76
CA LEU A 475 4.96 7.31 -33.37
C LEU A 475 4.33 7.34 -34.77
N THR A 476 5.19 7.18 -35.76
CA THR A 476 4.90 7.12 -37.20
C THR A 476 4.23 5.79 -37.56
N SER A 477 3.00 5.59 -37.08
CA SER A 477 2.08 4.60 -37.67
C SER A 477 1.40 5.21 -38.91
N PRO A 478 1.07 4.44 -39.97
CA PRO A 478 0.30 4.93 -41.11
C PRO A 478 -1.07 5.51 -40.72
N LEU A 479 -1.62 5.10 -39.56
CA LEU A 479 -2.83 5.66 -38.93
C LEU A 479 -2.59 7.01 -38.21
N ALA A 480 -1.35 7.48 -38.10
CA ALA A 480 -0.96 8.73 -37.43
C ALA A 480 -0.77 9.91 -38.40
N LYS A 481 -0.96 9.72 -39.71
CA LYS A 481 -0.90 10.81 -40.70
C LYS A 481 -2.20 11.63 -40.69
N GLY A 482 -2.36 12.45 -39.65
CA GLY A 482 -3.45 13.41 -39.49
C GLY A 482 -3.52 14.11 -38.13
N ALA A 483 -2.65 13.77 -37.17
CA ALA A 483 -2.81 14.14 -35.77
C ALA A 483 -1.64 15.00 -35.26
N GLU A 484 -1.67 16.30 -35.55
CA GLU A 484 -1.02 17.30 -34.67
C GLU A 484 -1.81 17.55 -33.36
N GLY A 485 -2.91 16.81 -33.14
CA GLY A 485 -3.62 16.67 -31.86
C GLY A 485 -4.00 15.20 -31.66
N GLY A 486 -3.90 14.67 -30.43
CA GLY A 486 -4.19 13.27 -30.13
C GLY A 486 -5.58 12.78 -30.60
N ARG A 487 -5.80 11.47 -30.61
CA ARG A 487 -7.11 10.88 -30.96
C ARG A 487 -8.22 11.55 -30.15
N GLY A 488 -9.19 12.18 -30.82
CA GLY A 488 -10.16 13.08 -30.17
C GLY A 488 -11.20 12.42 -29.26
N CYS A 489 -11.33 11.08 -29.28
CA CYS A 489 -12.30 10.33 -28.47
C CYS A 489 -11.65 9.12 -27.79
N HIS A 490 -12.13 8.78 -26.59
CA HIS A 490 -11.69 7.64 -25.78
C HIS A 490 -12.89 6.86 -25.25
N LEU A 491 -12.71 5.55 -25.02
CA LEU A 491 -13.70 4.67 -24.40
C LEU A 491 -13.29 4.37 -22.95
N LEU A 492 -14.12 4.75 -21.99
CA LEU A 492 -14.04 4.30 -20.60
C LEU A 492 -14.83 3.00 -20.46
N ALA A 493 -14.20 1.92 -20.03
CA ALA A 493 -14.85 0.66 -19.70
C ALA A 493 -14.90 0.45 -18.18
N LEU A 494 -16.10 0.45 -17.62
CA LEU A 494 -16.38 0.09 -16.23
C LEU A 494 -17.05 -1.28 -16.16
N SER A 495 -16.83 -1.99 -15.06
CA SER A 495 -17.56 -3.23 -14.80
C SER A 495 -17.69 -3.51 -13.30
N ALA A 496 -18.71 -4.30 -12.94
CA ALA A 496 -18.88 -4.81 -11.59
C ALA A 496 -19.61 -6.16 -11.57
N LYS A 497 -19.62 -6.83 -10.41
CA LYS A 497 -20.33 -8.12 -10.25
C LYS A 497 -21.85 -7.98 -10.13
N SER A 498 -22.35 -6.77 -9.86
CA SER A 498 -23.78 -6.47 -9.78
C SER A 498 -24.07 -5.08 -10.36
N GLU A 499 -25.32 -4.86 -10.77
CA GLU A 499 -25.77 -3.55 -11.30
C GLU A 499 -25.68 -2.46 -10.23
N LYS A 500 -25.96 -2.80 -8.97
CA LYS A 500 -25.80 -1.90 -7.83
C LYS A 500 -24.34 -1.44 -7.68
N ALA A 501 -23.40 -2.38 -7.69
CA ALA A 501 -21.97 -2.06 -7.62
C ALA A 501 -21.50 -1.24 -8.84
N LEU A 502 -22.01 -1.53 -10.04
CA LEU A 502 -21.68 -0.76 -11.25
C LEU A 502 -22.14 0.69 -11.14
N ARG A 503 -23.36 0.90 -10.63
CA ARG A 503 -23.93 2.24 -10.38
C ARG A 503 -23.15 3.00 -9.32
N GLU A 504 -22.77 2.35 -8.23
CA GLU A 504 -21.92 2.94 -7.19
C GLU A 504 -20.51 3.28 -7.72
N LEU A 505 -19.93 2.43 -8.57
CA LEU A 505 -18.63 2.67 -9.20
C LEU A 505 -18.68 3.87 -10.13
N ALA A 506 -19.71 3.98 -10.98
CA ALA A 506 -19.92 5.16 -11.82
C ALA A 506 -20.09 6.44 -10.97
N GLY A 507 -20.80 6.35 -9.84
CA GLY A 507 -20.92 7.44 -8.87
C GLY A 507 -19.60 7.82 -8.18
N ARG A 508 -18.68 6.87 -7.97
CA ARG A 508 -17.31 7.15 -7.50
C ARG A 508 -16.50 7.86 -8.58
N TYR A 509 -16.56 7.41 -9.83
CA TYR A 509 -15.89 8.06 -10.96
C TYR A 509 -16.41 9.48 -11.19
N LYS A 510 -17.73 9.71 -11.11
CA LYS A 510 -18.32 11.06 -11.15
C LYS A 510 -17.67 11.99 -10.12
N ARG A 511 -17.69 11.59 -8.84
CA ARG A 511 -17.13 12.39 -7.75
C ARG A 511 -15.63 12.62 -7.89
N PHE A 512 -14.92 11.61 -8.38
CA PHE A 512 -13.49 11.73 -8.66
C PHE A 512 -13.20 12.81 -9.72
N LEU A 513 -13.98 12.87 -10.79
CA LEU A 513 -13.84 13.91 -11.81
C LEU A 513 -14.20 15.32 -11.32
N GLU A 514 -15.05 15.45 -10.29
CA GLU A 514 -15.34 16.73 -9.65
C GLU A 514 -14.14 17.28 -8.87
N VAL A 515 -13.32 16.38 -8.30
CA VAL A 515 -12.12 16.72 -7.52
C VAL A 515 -10.87 16.84 -8.39
N HIS A 516 -10.80 16.09 -9.50
CA HIS A 516 -9.66 16.02 -10.42
C HIS A 516 -10.02 16.40 -11.86
N PRO A 517 -10.49 17.65 -12.12
CA PRO A 517 -10.84 18.08 -13.47
C PRO A 517 -9.64 18.15 -14.43
N GLU A 518 -8.42 18.20 -13.91
CA GLU A 518 -7.15 18.25 -14.65
C GLU A 518 -6.70 16.90 -15.22
N ILE A 519 -7.35 15.79 -14.84
CA ILE A 519 -6.90 14.46 -15.25
C ILE A 519 -6.98 14.27 -16.77
N SER A 520 -5.96 13.63 -17.34
CA SER A 520 -5.95 13.24 -18.75
C SER A 520 -6.99 12.17 -19.02
N LEU A 521 -7.98 12.46 -19.89
CA LEU A 521 -8.99 11.50 -20.33
C LEU A 521 -8.35 10.22 -20.92
N ALA A 522 -7.24 10.37 -21.66
CA ALA A 522 -6.52 9.26 -22.25
C ALA A 522 -5.95 8.32 -21.17
N ASP A 523 -5.32 8.89 -20.14
CA ASP A 523 -4.68 8.15 -19.04
C ASP A 523 -5.73 7.49 -18.14
N LEU A 524 -6.85 8.18 -17.88
CA LEU A 524 -8.00 7.64 -17.16
C LEU A 524 -8.57 6.41 -17.87
N CYS A 525 -8.88 6.53 -19.17
CA CYS A 525 -9.42 5.41 -19.94
C CYS A 525 -8.41 4.27 -20.08
N PHE A 526 -7.14 4.58 -20.33
CA PHE A 526 -6.06 3.59 -20.38
C PHE A 526 -5.97 2.80 -19.08
N THR A 527 -5.95 3.49 -17.94
CA THR A 527 -5.83 2.87 -16.61
C THR A 527 -7.04 2.01 -16.31
N ALA A 528 -8.26 2.53 -16.51
CA ALA A 528 -9.49 1.77 -16.24
C ALA A 528 -9.56 0.51 -17.10
N ASN A 529 -9.22 0.60 -18.38
CA ASN A 529 -9.35 -0.50 -19.33
C ASN A 529 -8.24 -1.55 -19.18
N THR A 530 -7.02 -1.14 -18.84
CA THR A 530 -5.89 -2.08 -18.73
C THR A 530 -5.63 -2.57 -17.31
N GLY A 531 -6.03 -1.82 -16.31
CA GLY A 531 -5.69 -2.02 -14.90
C GLY A 531 -6.84 -2.47 -14.01
N ARG A 532 -7.99 -2.86 -14.58
CA ARG A 532 -9.15 -3.37 -13.84
C ARG A 532 -9.59 -4.74 -14.35
N SER A 533 -10.20 -5.50 -13.46
CA SER A 533 -10.98 -6.69 -13.79
C SER A 533 -12.22 -6.30 -14.61
N HIS A 534 -12.60 -7.13 -15.59
CA HIS A 534 -13.81 -6.93 -16.39
C HIS A 534 -14.88 -7.97 -16.05
N PHE A 535 -15.81 -7.60 -15.18
CA PHE A 535 -16.90 -8.42 -14.66
C PHE A 535 -18.14 -8.47 -15.57
N ASP A 536 -19.19 -9.13 -15.08
CA ASP A 536 -20.40 -9.45 -15.83
C ASP A 536 -21.28 -8.24 -16.15
N CYS A 537 -21.44 -7.29 -15.21
CA CYS A 537 -22.19 -6.05 -15.45
C CYS A 537 -21.23 -5.01 -16.01
N ARG A 538 -21.46 -4.53 -17.23
CA ARG A 538 -20.52 -3.65 -17.95
C ARG A 538 -21.18 -2.33 -18.32
N LEU A 539 -20.41 -1.26 -18.26
CA LEU A 539 -20.75 0.07 -18.76
C LEU A 539 -19.59 0.57 -19.61
N GLY A 540 -19.87 0.98 -20.84
CA GLY A 540 -18.90 1.69 -21.66
C GLY A 540 -19.38 3.10 -21.98
N ILE A 541 -18.45 4.06 -21.92
CA ILE A 541 -18.71 5.47 -22.21
C ILE A 541 -17.65 6.00 -23.16
N ILE A 542 -18.05 6.43 -24.34
CA ILE A 542 -17.22 7.14 -25.30
C ILE A 542 -17.32 8.62 -24.98
N ALA A 543 -16.19 9.30 -24.82
CA ALA A 543 -16.13 10.75 -24.60
C ALA A 543 -14.90 11.35 -25.28
N SER A 544 -14.98 12.63 -25.62
CA SER A 544 -13.90 13.45 -26.18
C SER A 544 -13.23 14.36 -25.17
N SER A 545 -13.85 14.57 -24.01
CA SER A 545 -13.35 15.43 -22.95
C SER A 545 -13.80 14.95 -21.56
N ILE A 546 -13.14 15.43 -20.51
CA ILE A 546 -13.54 15.18 -19.11
C ILE A 546 -14.95 15.72 -18.81
N PRO A 547 -15.34 16.94 -19.23
CA PRO A 547 -16.72 17.42 -19.07
C PRO A 547 -17.76 16.51 -19.72
N GLU A 548 -17.53 16.05 -20.97
CA GLU A 548 -18.45 15.14 -21.65
C GLU A 548 -18.56 13.79 -20.93
N LEU A 549 -17.44 13.24 -20.45
CA LEU A 549 -17.43 12.01 -19.65
C LEU A 549 -18.24 12.18 -18.36
N HIS A 550 -18.07 13.30 -17.66
CA HIS A 550 -18.79 13.62 -16.44
C HIS A 550 -20.30 13.74 -16.69
N GLU A 551 -20.73 14.42 -17.76
CA GLU A 551 -22.13 14.50 -18.17
C GLU A 551 -22.73 13.12 -18.48
N LYS A 552 -21.99 12.25 -19.19
CA LYS A 552 -22.46 10.89 -19.50
C LYS A 552 -22.53 10.00 -18.26
N LEU A 553 -21.65 10.19 -17.28
CA LEU A 553 -21.78 9.52 -15.98
C LEU A 553 -23.04 9.97 -15.24
N ILE A 554 -23.38 11.28 -15.28
CA ILE A 554 -24.65 11.80 -14.74
C ILE A 554 -25.85 11.19 -15.48
N ALA A 555 -25.83 11.16 -16.82
CA ALA A 555 -26.90 10.58 -17.62
C ALA A 555 -27.13 9.10 -17.26
N PHE A 556 -26.07 8.30 -17.14
CA PHE A 556 -26.14 6.91 -16.68
C PHE A 556 -26.78 6.79 -15.29
N LEU A 557 -26.33 7.62 -14.34
CA LEU A 557 -26.89 7.64 -12.99
C LEU A 557 -28.36 8.08 -12.99
N ASN A 558 -28.80 8.91 -13.93
CA ASN A 558 -30.21 9.30 -14.05
C ASN A 558 -31.06 8.33 -14.88
N GLY A 559 -30.48 7.26 -15.44
CA GLY A 559 -31.18 6.33 -16.32
C GLY A 559 -31.55 6.93 -17.67
N GLN A 560 -30.78 7.92 -18.13
CA GLN A 560 -30.99 8.61 -19.40
C GLN A 560 -30.15 7.93 -20.50
N GLU A 561 -30.74 7.76 -21.68
CA GLU A 561 -30.04 7.27 -22.86
C GLU A 561 -29.23 8.42 -23.50
N THR A 562 -28.00 8.14 -23.92
CA THR A 562 -27.12 9.12 -24.56
C THR A 562 -26.21 8.43 -25.57
N PRO A 563 -25.95 9.01 -26.76
CA PRO A 563 -25.04 8.41 -27.74
C PRO A 563 -23.62 8.18 -27.17
N GLY A 564 -23.11 6.96 -27.38
CA GLY A 564 -21.80 6.54 -26.89
C GLY A 564 -21.79 6.07 -25.44
N LEU A 565 -22.95 5.89 -24.82
CA LEU A 565 -23.13 5.29 -23.51
C LEU A 565 -23.91 3.99 -23.67
N LEU A 566 -23.34 2.86 -23.25
CA LEU A 566 -23.99 1.56 -23.34
C LEU A 566 -23.74 0.73 -22.07
N GLN A 567 -24.83 0.23 -21.48
CA GLN A 567 -24.80 -0.75 -20.40
C GLN A 567 -25.14 -2.13 -20.97
N GLY A 568 -24.46 -3.16 -20.50
CA GLY A 568 -24.75 -4.54 -20.87
C GLY A 568 -24.42 -5.54 -19.77
N ARG A 569 -24.85 -6.79 -19.97
CA ARG A 569 -24.52 -7.91 -19.11
C ARG A 569 -23.96 -9.05 -19.98
N VAL A 570 -22.85 -9.65 -19.54
CA VAL A 570 -22.23 -10.78 -20.22
C VAL A 570 -23.26 -11.90 -20.42
N GLN A 571 -23.53 -12.26 -21.67
CA GLN A 571 -24.42 -13.37 -22.00
C GLN A 571 -23.61 -14.67 -22.11
N LYS A 572 -23.92 -15.67 -21.26
CA LYS A 572 -23.19 -16.95 -21.22
C LYS A 572 -23.32 -17.81 -22.49
N THR A 573 -24.21 -17.47 -23.42
CA THR A 573 -24.67 -18.37 -24.49
C THR A 573 -24.12 -18.10 -25.90
N ALA A 574 -23.24 -17.12 -26.15
CA ALA A 574 -23.02 -16.67 -27.54
C ALA A 574 -21.60 -16.60 -28.10
N PHE A 575 -20.53 -16.94 -27.36
CA PHE A 575 -19.18 -16.78 -27.92
C PHE A 575 -18.25 -17.97 -27.67
N ASP A 576 -18.18 -18.82 -28.69
CA ASP A 576 -17.08 -19.75 -28.95
C ASP A 576 -15.90 -18.96 -29.56
N THR A 577 -15.16 -18.22 -28.73
CA THR A 577 -14.15 -17.25 -29.20
C THR A 577 -12.78 -17.88 -29.42
N LYS A 578 -12.63 -18.58 -30.55
CA LYS A 578 -11.35 -18.67 -31.28
C LYS A 578 -11.04 -17.42 -32.14
N ARG A 579 -11.93 -16.41 -32.18
CA ARG A 579 -11.66 -15.11 -32.81
C ARG A 579 -11.13 -14.12 -31.78
N SER A 580 -9.83 -13.86 -31.85
CA SER A 580 -9.16 -12.80 -31.09
C SER A 580 -9.65 -11.43 -31.58
N VAL A 581 -9.86 -10.48 -30.66
CA VAL A 581 -10.12 -9.06 -30.99
C VAL A 581 -8.97 -8.47 -31.83
N SER A 582 -7.75 -9.04 -31.78
CA SER A 582 -6.67 -8.66 -32.69
C SER A 582 -7.02 -8.88 -34.17
N GLN A 583 -7.82 -9.90 -34.50
CA GLN A 583 -8.33 -10.12 -35.86
C GLN A 583 -9.43 -9.12 -36.25
N LEU A 584 -10.26 -8.71 -35.28
CA LEU A 584 -11.29 -7.68 -35.46
C LEU A 584 -10.66 -6.29 -35.67
N LEU A 585 -9.66 -5.93 -34.87
CA LEU A 585 -8.92 -4.68 -35.01
C LEU A 585 -8.15 -4.61 -36.33
N SER A 586 -7.55 -5.72 -36.78
CA SER A 586 -6.94 -5.80 -38.12
C SER A 586 -7.93 -5.84 -39.28
N SER A 587 -9.21 -6.08 -39.00
CA SER A 587 -10.28 -6.08 -40.01
C SER A 587 -10.94 -4.71 -40.19
N PHE A 588 -10.67 -3.75 -39.31
CA PHE A 588 -11.06 -2.36 -39.53
C PHE A 588 -10.17 -1.78 -40.64
N PRO A 589 -10.76 -1.27 -41.73
CA PRO A 589 -9.99 -0.62 -42.79
C PRO A 589 -9.11 0.48 -42.20
N GLU A 590 -7.89 0.67 -42.72
CA GLU A 590 -7.01 1.79 -42.33
C GLU A 590 -7.69 3.17 -42.52
N THR A 591 -8.78 3.23 -43.28
CA THR A 591 -9.57 4.42 -43.59
C THR A 591 -10.78 4.64 -42.68
N GLU A 592 -11.03 3.79 -41.68
CA GLU A 592 -12.24 3.87 -40.85
C GLU A 592 -12.12 4.94 -39.75
N ASP A 593 -13.20 5.71 -39.55
CA ASP A 593 -13.26 6.77 -38.54
C ASP A 593 -13.07 6.20 -37.13
N TRP A 594 -12.13 6.77 -36.37
CA TRP A 594 -11.79 6.34 -35.02
C TRP A 594 -13.02 6.27 -34.09
N GLN A 595 -13.96 7.20 -34.25
CA GLN A 595 -15.18 7.19 -33.47
C GLN A 595 -16.04 5.95 -33.76
N GLN A 596 -16.15 5.54 -35.03
CA GLN A 596 -16.89 4.34 -35.43
C GLN A 596 -16.24 3.06 -34.89
N VAL A 597 -14.90 3.00 -34.86
CA VAL A 597 -14.16 1.90 -34.24
C VAL A 597 -14.51 1.79 -32.75
N LEU A 598 -14.57 2.91 -32.03
CA LEU A 598 -14.95 2.92 -30.61
C LEU A 598 -16.41 2.48 -30.39
N PHE A 599 -17.36 2.88 -31.24
CA PHE A 599 -18.74 2.42 -31.14
C PHE A 599 -18.87 0.90 -31.31
N LYS A 600 -18.19 0.33 -32.31
CA LYS A 600 -18.19 -1.14 -32.49
C LYS A 600 -17.53 -1.84 -31.30
N LEU A 601 -16.44 -1.29 -30.76
CA LEU A 601 -15.78 -1.83 -29.59
C LEU A 601 -16.67 -1.77 -28.34
N LEU A 602 -17.43 -0.68 -28.18
CA LEU A 602 -18.41 -0.50 -27.12
C LEU A 602 -19.50 -1.58 -27.17
N ASP A 603 -20.07 -1.84 -28.34
CA ASP A 603 -21.08 -2.89 -28.53
C ASP A 603 -20.54 -4.27 -28.13
N LEU A 604 -19.34 -4.62 -28.62
CA LEU A 604 -18.67 -5.88 -28.28
C LEU A 604 -18.37 -5.99 -26.77
N TYR A 605 -17.89 -4.91 -26.16
CA TYR A 605 -17.61 -4.88 -24.74
C TYR A 605 -18.88 -5.11 -23.93
N ALA A 606 -19.98 -4.43 -24.25
CA ALA A 606 -21.24 -4.48 -23.52
C ALA A 606 -21.89 -5.88 -23.54
N ILE A 607 -21.79 -6.61 -24.66
CA ILE A 607 -22.33 -7.99 -24.75
C ILE A 607 -21.41 -9.06 -24.14
N GLY A 608 -20.22 -8.68 -23.69
CA GLY A 608 -19.33 -9.55 -22.92
C GLY A 608 -18.12 -10.11 -23.66
N VAL A 609 -17.82 -9.64 -24.87
CA VAL A 609 -16.62 -10.09 -25.61
C VAL A 609 -15.37 -9.74 -24.80
N PRO A 610 -14.41 -10.68 -24.64
CA PRO A 610 -13.14 -10.39 -23.99
C PRO A 610 -12.27 -9.51 -24.92
N ILE A 611 -11.85 -8.36 -24.40
CA ILE A 611 -11.00 -7.40 -25.14
C ILE A 611 -9.58 -7.45 -24.57
N ASP A 612 -8.60 -7.61 -25.45
CA ASP A 612 -7.19 -7.39 -25.09
C ASP A 612 -6.90 -5.89 -25.14
N TRP A 613 -7.13 -5.23 -24.00
CA TRP A 613 -6.89 -3.80 -23.86
C TRP A 613 -5.42 -3.42 -24.01
N MET A 614 -4.47 -4.30 -23.66
CA MET A 614 -3.05 -4.00 -23.86
C MET A 614 -2.71 -3.95 -25.35
N ALA A 615 -3.24 -4.88 -26.14
CA ALA A 615 -3.09 -4.85 -27.59
C ALA A 615 -3.79 -3.62 -28.21
N PHE A 616 -4.97 -3.26 -27.70
CA PHE A 616 -5.69 -2.07 -28.16
C PHE A 616 -4.87 -0.78 -27.96
N TYR A 617 -4.25 -0.59 -26.79
CA TYR A 617 -3.47 0.61 -26.48
C TYR A 617 -2.00 0.58 -26.93
N LYS A 618 -1.55 -0.48 -27.63
CA LYS A 618 -0.13 -0.70 -27.95
C LYS A 618 0.54 0.50 -28.63
N ASP A 619 -0.14 1.15 -29.56
CA ASP A 619 0.42 2.26 -30.35
C ASP A 619 0.21 3.65 -29.71
N TYR A 620 -0.51 3.71 -28.58
CA TYR A 620 -0.82 4.95 -27.85
C TYR A 620 -1.00 4.65 -26.36
N PRO A 621 0.04 4.16 -25.68
CA PRO A 621 -0.04 3.84 -24.26
C PRO A 621 -0.31 5.11 -23.44
N GLY A 622 -1.24 5.01 -22.49
CA GLY A 622 -1.44 6.04 -21.47
C GLY A 622 -0.49 5.85 -20.30
N ARG A 623 -0.45 6.84 -19.41
CA ARG A 623 0.16 6.71 -18.08
C ARG A 623 -0.86 6.11 -17.13
N LYS A 624 -0.42 5.19 -16.26
CA LYS A 624 -1.26 4.69 -15.17
C LYS A 624 -1.47 5.81 -14.15
N VAL A 625 -2.72 6.02 -13.74
CA VAL A 625 -3.12 7.05 -12.76
C VAL A 625 -3.92 6.40 -11.62
N ALA A 626 -3.96 7.03 -10.46
CA ALA A 626 -4.85 6.59 -9.38
C ALA A 626 -6.30 6.81 -9.81
N LEU A 627 -7.13 5.79 -9.67
CA LEU A 627 -8.56 5.83 -9.99
C LEU A 627 -9.36 5.17 -8.86
N PRO A 628 -10.66 5.53 -8.70
CA PRO A 628 -11.50 4.90 -7.70
C PRO A 628 -11.49 3.37 -7.77
N THR A 629 -11.53 2.74 -6.59
CA THR A 629 -11.54 1.30 -6.43
C THR A 629 -12.95 0.72 -6.33
N TYR A 630 -13.05 -0.61 -6.39
CA TYR A 630 -14.28 -1.37 -6.39
C TYR A 630 -15.20 -1.04 -5.18
N PRO A 631 -16.50 -0.81 -5.39
CA PRO A 631 -17.47 -0.61 -4.32
C PRO A 631 -17.99 -1.97 -3.81
N PHE A 632 -17.30 -2.56 -2.84
CA PHE A 632 -17.73 -3.81 -2.20
C PHE A 632 -19.16 -3.73 -1.66
N GLN A 633 -19.99 -4.72 -1.98
CA GLN A 633 -21.38 -4.83 -1.55
C GLN A 633 -21.44 -5.55 -0.20
N ARG A 634 -20.95 -4.83 0.82
CA ARG A 634 -20.75 -5.33 2.18
C ARG A 634 -22.05 -5.82 2.81
N GLN A 635 -21.97 -6.99 3.42
CA GLN A 635 -23.03 -7.57 4.26
C GLN A 635 -22.44 -7.93 5.61
N ARG A 636 -23.27 -7.89 6.65
CA ARG A 636 -22.83 -8.20 8.01
C ARG A 636 -22.63 -9.71 8.21
N TYR A 637 -21.44 -10.08 8.69
CA TYR A 637 -21.04 -11.41 9.14
C TYR A 637 -20.39 -11.29 10.52
N TRP A 638 -21.08 -11.68 11.58
CA TRP A 638 -20.51 -11.61 12.92
C TRP A 638 -21.04 -12.74 13.79
N ILE A 639 -20.26 -13.08 14.81
CA ILE A 639 -20.70 -13.97 15.87
C ILE A 639 -21.42 -13.13 16.92
N GLU A 640 -22.66 -13.49 17.23
CA GLU A 640 -23.38 -12.84 18.33
C GLU A 640 -22.74 -13.25 19.66
N THR A 641 -22.46 -12.28 20.51
CA THR A 641 -21.85 -12.51 21.83
C THR A 641 -22.80 -13.36 22.67
N ILE A 642 -22.30 -14.38 23.35
CA ILE A 642 -23.05 -15.02 24.44
C ILE A 642 -23.29 -13.93 25.49
N ARG A 643 -24.56 -13.65 25.78
CA ARG A 643 -24.96 -12.70 26.81
C ARG A 643 -24.46 -13.10 28.18
#